data_AF-A0A3D5M993-F1
#
_entry.id   AF-A0A3D5M993-F1
#
_cell.length_a   1.000
_cell.length_b   1.000
_cell.length_c   1.000
_cell.angle_alpha   90.00
_cell.angle_beta   90.00
_cell.angle_gamma   90.00
#
_symmetry.space_group_name_H-M   'P 1'
#
loop_
_entity.id
_entity.type
_entity.pdbx_description
1 polymer ?
#
loop_
_entity_poly.entity_id
_entity_poly.type
_entity_poly.pdbx_seq_one_letter_code
_entity_poly.pdbx_strand_id
1 'polypeptide(L)'
;MVKDRYQNKPESGMALLMVVLVLAALTAIGTPFLVSMRLQEAGSAKSLATHKARLAAKSARDHAVSHLFDTHHSRERDFWSPGANAGDLVDDLDELQVSFPEQAETESLDNTSSSALTMRGSGDRILDARVIDEQGKVNINTAMPNLVGNLLAGSHLSENITFDQELEILPLDDTSMFPADDDPDSIDGVVVILNPLFFTTEAVSYTGKTEQGLTGVFRGQYMSGTWEHQKGWPVFDIRGYKTFLHRLANLSDGEIASFRTPLGIRQISDWSVVPYFLQTLAIVGLSMSNMADWGLTPEMLVRAGLDPSILAREPEEVDEGEYRDARKKFLDVGIPREVIDLVESVRGKAGVIEASELVEQFGGVDKARGNAFKGVYQTFIAPQIKRVQSQSKKYFPGAVAAYQEIYNLPDMETISAGEFEKIREYITTNSTLPRDWSQEQMVEGEISNSALLGVPQMRLPRYDFFNPGTVVRIRSNSDPNKFEYGLAAGAFPTPRGGFRGGGRGSIFQGGVILKEPLRYEWAEREAMVSAALRHPVNINTAPARVIQAVLTGISTNRFGRNFNSVTVEEARKLTERLMAEMPIEGFEELRTIVEAAQLSGDLDGQDSSAILINALNPNNPRLSVSTTWFCYNTNEIYTIESTGVTRSPSGFPDAT
;
A
#
# COMPACT_ATOMS: atom_id res chain seq x y z
N MET A 1 -13.68 12.94 116.97
CA MET A 1 -14.06 13.97 115.99
C MET A 1 -12.82 14.77 115.63
N VAL A 2 -12.04 14.36 114.62
CA VAL A 2 -11.12 15.22 113.85
C VAL A 2 -11.01 14.58 112.46
N LYS A 3 -11.48 15.29 111.43
CA LYS A 3 -11.19 15.05 110.01
C LYS A 3 -9.85 15.70 109.72
N ASP A 4 -8.94 15.02 109.02
CA ASP A 4 -7.88 15.72 108.31
C ASP A 4 -7.73 15.27 106.86
N ARG A 5 -7.53 16.28 106.01
CA ARG A 5 -7.65 16.29 104.56
C ARG A 5 -6.37 15.79 103.89
N TYR A 6 -6.53 15.00 102.84
CA TYR A 6 -5.50 14.80 101.81
C TYR A 6 -5.32 16.09 101.00
N GLN A 7 -4.09 16.61 100.96
CA GLN A 7 -3.63 17.55 99.93
C GLN A 7 -2.90 16.77 98.84
N ASN A 8 -3.40 16.83 97.60
CA ASN A 8 -2.73 16.36 96.40
C ASN A 8 -1.54 17.27 96.04
N LYS A 9 -0.37 16.69 95.72
CA LYS A 9 0.75 17.40 95.07
C LYS A 9 0.71 17.21 93.54
N PRO A 10 0.86 18.27 92.73
CA PRO A 10 0.72 18.25 91.26
C PRO A 10 2.01 17.89 90.47
N GLU A 11 3.09 17.47 91.13
CA GLU A 11 4.42 17.30 90.51
C GLU A 11 4.53 16.05 89.60
N SER A 12 3.72 15.02 89.84
CA SER A 12 3.68 13.80 89.02
C SER A 12 2.94 13.98 87.68
N GLY A 13 2.05 14.97 87.56
CA GLY A 13 1.30 15.25 86.33
C GLY A 13 2.13 15.97 85.26
N MET A 14 3.01 16.88 85.66
CA MET A 14 3.87 17.65 84.74
C MET A 14 5.01 16.82 84.13
N ALA A 15 5.62 15.93 84.93
CA ALA A 15 6.65 15.02 84.42
C ALA A 15 6.07 14.05 83.38
N LEU A 16 4.85 13.56 83.59
CA LEU A 16 4.17 12.65 82.67
C LEU A 16 3.77 13.36 81.36
N LEU A 17 3.30 14.62 81.44
CA LEU A 17 3.04 15.46 80.27
C LEU A 17 4.31 15.71 79.46
N MET A 18 5.45 15.99 80.11
CA MET A 18 6.72 16.24 79.42
C MET A 18 7.22 14.98 78.67
N VAL A 19 7.11 13.81 79.30
CA VAL A 19 7.46 12.52 78.66
C VAL A 19 6.57 12.23 77.46
N VAL A 20 5.26 12.45 77.58
CA VAL A 20 4.32 12.27 76.46
C VAL A 20 4.62 13.24 75.33
N LEU A 21 4.99 14.49 75.62
CA LEU A 21 5.31 15.50 74.61
C LEU A 21 6.64 15.20 73.89
N VAL A 22 7.65 14.69 74.62
CA VAL A 22 8.91 14.21 74.04
C VAL A 22 8.71 12.97 73.18
N LEU A 23 7.89 12.01 73.63
CA LEU A 23 7.53 10.84 72.83
C LEU A 23 6.72 11.23 71.58
N ALA A 24 5.79 12.16 71.70
CA ALA A 24 5.04 12.69 70.56
C ALA A 24 5.96 13.39 69.55
N ALA A 25 6.92 14.19 70.01
CA ALA A 25 7.92 14.83 69.16
C ALA A 25 8.84 13.81 68.47
N LEU A 26 9.33 12.79 69.19
CA LEU A 26 10.13 11.70 68.62
C LEU A 26 9.34 10.89 67.59
N THR A 27 8.06 10.62 67.86
CA THR A 27 7.19 9.89 66.93
C THR A 27 6.90 10.73 65.68
N ALA A 28 6.66 12.03 65.85
CA ALA A 28 6.45 12.97 64.75
C ALA A 28 7.68 13.12 63.84
N ILE A 29 8.90 13.01 64.39
CA ILE A 29 10.15 13.05 63.63
C ILE A 29 10.51 11.68 63.03
N GLY A 30 10.28 10.59 63.76
CA GLY A 30 10.64 9.23 63.34
C GLY A 30 9.73 8.66 62.25
N THR A 31 8.43 9.03 62.24
CA THR A 31 7.46 8.50 61.28
C THR A 31 7.80 8.87 59.82
N PRO A 32 8.13 10.14 59.48
CA PRO A 32 8.57 10.51 58.15
C PRO A 32 9.83 9.74 57.68
N PHE A 33 10.78 9.47 58.58
CA PHE A 33 11.98 8.70 58.26
C PHE A 33 11.66 7.23 57.95
N LEU A 34 10.81 6.59 58.75
CA LEU A 34 10.36 5.22 58.50
C LEU A 34 9.61 5.10 57.16
N VAL A 35 8.74 6.07 56.86
CA VAL A 35 8.03 6.15 55.57
C VAL A 35 9.02 6.36 54.43
N SER A 36 9.99 7.25 54.58
CA SER A 36 11.02 7.50 53.57
C SER A 36 11.90 6.28 53.31
N MET A 37 12.35 5.57 54.35
CA MET A 37 13.13 4.34 54.21
C MET A 37 12.32 3.25 53.51
N ARG A 38 11.04 3.08 53.87
CA ARG A 38 10.16 2.09 53.23
C ARG A 38 9.91 2.41 51.75
N LEU A 39 9.75 3.69 51.41
CA LEU A 39 9.62 4.14 50.02
C LEU A 39 10.92 3.94 49.22
N GLN A 40 12.08 4.21 49.84
CA GLN A 40 13.39 4.02 49.21
C GLN A 40 13.70 2.53 48.99
N GLU A 41 13.35 1.67 49.95
CA GLU A 41 13.45 0.22 49.82
C GLU A 41 12.52 -0.30 48.71
N ALA A 42 11.26 0.12 48.70
CA ALA A 42 10.32 -0.23 47.64
C ALA A 42 10.77 0.26 46.25
N GLY A 43 11.33 1.48 46.17
CA GLY A 43 11.90 2.03 44.94
C GLY A 43 13.11 1.23 44.45
N SER A 44 14.00 0.83 45.37
CA SER A 44 15.17 0.01 45.06
C SER A 44 14.76 -1.39 44.59
N ALA A 45 13.78 -2.01 45.26
CA ALA A 45 13.23 -3.30 44.88
C ALA A 45 12.57 -3.28 43.49
N LYS A 46 11.79 -2.22 43.18
CA LYS A 46 11.18 -2.03 41.86
C LYS A 46 12.23 -1.84 40.76
N SER A 47 13.27 -1.05 41.01
CA SER A 47 14.35 -0.84 40.05
C SER A 47 15.12 -2.14 39.77
N LEU A 48 15.43 -2.90 40.83
CA LEU A 48 16.05 -4.22 40.71
C LEU A 48 15.17 -5.20 39.92
N ALA A 49 13.86 -5.25 40.19
CA ALA A 49 12.92 -6.09 39.45
C ALA A 49 12.86 -5.70 37.96
N THR A 50 12.87 -4.41 37.65
CA THR A 50 12.89 -3.91 36.26
C THR A 50 14.18 -4.31 35.53
N HIS A 51 15.33 -4.20 36.20
CA HIS A 51 16.60 -4.66 35.62
C HIS A 51 16.62 -6.17 35.40
N LYS A 52 16.12 -6.96 36.36
CA LYS A 52 15.97 -8.42 36.22
C LYS A 52 15.06 -8.79 35.05
N ALA A 53 13.93 -8.11 34.89
CA ALA A 53 13.00 -8.31 33.78
C ALA A 53 13.65 -8.00 32.41
N ARG A 54 14.42 -6.91 32.30
CA ARG A 54 15.17 -6.59 31.07
C ARG A 54 16.23 -7.62 30.72
N LEU A 55 16.98 -8.12 31.72
CA LEU A 55 17.95 -9.19 31.50
C LEU A 55 17.26 -10.48 31.07
N ALA A 56 16.13 -10.81 31.68
CA ALA A 56 15.32 -11.97 31.31
C ALA A 56 14.83 -11.87 29.85
N ALA A 57 14.31 -10.71 29.42
CA ALA A 57 13.93 -10.49 28.03
C ALA A 57 15.13 -10.65 27.07
N LYS A 58 16.30 -10.11 27.44
CA LYS A 58 17.53 -10.29 26.65
C LYS A 58 17.93 -11.76 26.52
N SER A 59 17.88 -12.53 27.62
CA SER A 59 18.16 -13.96 27.59
C SER A 59 17.17 -14.73 26.70
N ALA A 60 15.88 -14.38 26.75
CA ALA A 60 14.87 -14.98 25.87
C ALA A 60 15.15 -14.70 24.39
N ARG A 61 15.55 -13.47 24.06
CA ARG A 61 15.99 -13.10 22.71
C ARG A 61 17.23 -13.88 22.27
N ASP A 62 18.25 -13.95 23.12
CA ASP A 62 19.51 -14.63 22.78
C ASP A 62 19.29 -16.14 22.57
N HIS A 63 18.35 -16.76 23.32
CA HIS A 63 17.90 -18.14 23.09
C HIS A 63 17.17 -18.30 21.75
N ALA A 64 16.25 -17.39 21.42
CA ALA A 64 15.57 -17.39 20.12
C ALA A 64 16.57 -17.25 18.95
N VAL A 65 17.56 -16.37 19.07
CA VAL A 65 18.63 -16.23 18.06
C VAL A 65 19.44 -17.52 17.93
N SER A 66 19.75 -18.19 19.04
CA SER A 66 20.46 -19.48 18.99
C SER A 66 19.63 -20.55 18.28
N HIS A 67 18.33 -20.60 18.54
CA HIS A 67 17.41 -21.52 17.87
C HIS A 67 17.37 -21.30 16.36
N LEU A 68 17.20 -20.04 15.92
CA LEU A 68 17.21 -19.68 14.50
C LEU A 68 18.57 -19.95 13.83
N PHE A 69 19.67 -19.89 14.58
CA PHE A 69 20.98 -20.26 14.04
C PHE A 69 21.11 -21.77 13.79
N ASP A 70 20.36 -22.59 14.51
CA ASP A 70 20.34 -24.04 14.30
C ASP A 70 19.55 -24.43 13.04
N THR A 71 18.52 -23.66 12.68
CA THR A 71 17.69 -23.81 11.45
C THR A 71 18.17 -22.93 10.29
N HIS A 72 19.30 -22.23 10.43
CA HIS A 72 19.79 -21.36 9.36
C HIS A 72 20.18 -22.20 8.12
N HIS A 73 19.79 -21.75 6.92
CA HIS A 73 20.12 -22.34 5.60
C HIS A 73 21.54 -22.89 5.46
N SER A 74 22.54 -22.18 6.01
CA SER A 74 23.94 -22.65 5.97
C SER A 74 24.16 -23.95 6.74
N ARG A 75 23.53 -24.10 7.91
CA ARG A 75 23.57 -25.32 8.71
C ARG A 75 22.72 -26.43 8.11
N GLU A 76 21.53 -26.10 7.63
CA GLU A 76 20.65 -27.09 6.99
C GLU A 76 21.34 -27.76 5.79
N ARG A 77 22.05 -26.96 5.00
CA ARG A 77 22.84 -27.46 3.89
C ARG A 77 24.02 -28.34 4.31
N ASP A 78 24.60 -28.12 5.49
CA ASP A 78 25.64 -28.99 6.06
C ASP A 78 25.07 -30.34 6.51
N PHE A 79 23.80 -30.39 6.93
CA PHE A 79 23.08 -31.61 7.30
C PHE A 79 22.31 -32.26 6.14
N TRP A 80 22.23 -31.59 4.98
CA TRP A 80 21.52 -32.08 3.82
C TRP A 80 22.16 -33.34 3.24
N SER A 81 21.31 -34.30 2.88
CA SER A 81 21.71 -35.56 2.25
C SER A 81 21.03 -35.70 0.89
N PRO A 82 21.73 -36.17 -0.16
CA PRO A 82 21.12 -36.39 -1.47
C PRO A 82 19.89 -37.31 -1.39
N GLY A 83 18.74 -36.81 -1.87
CA GLY A 83 17.46 -37.52 -1.84
C GLY A 83 16.55 -37.16 -0.67
N ALA A 84 17.01 -36.35 0.29
CA ALA A 84 16.15 -35.64 1.24
C ALA A 84 15.77 -34.26 0.69
N ASN A 85 14.65 -33.71 1.16
CA ASN A 85 14.25 -32.33 0.83
C ASN A 85 15.33 -31.35 1.30
N ALA A 86 15.59 -30.35 0.47
CA ALA A 86 16.55 -29.29 0.78
C ALA A 86 15.88 -28.30 1.74
N GLY A 87 16.22 -28.40 3.03
CA GLY A 87 15.66 -27.53 4.08
C GLY A 87 15.85 -26.04 3.78
N ASP A 88 16.97 -25.68 3.15
CA ASP A 88 17.31 -24.28 2.82
C ASP A 88 16.37 -23.60 1.79
N LEU A 89 15.47 -24.37 1.17
CA LEU A 89 14.53 -23.88 0.16
C LEU A 89 13.11 -23.70 0.71
N VAL A 90 12.80 -24.29 1.87
CA VAL A 90 11.43 -24.35 2.42
C VAL A 90 11.49 -24.17 3.93
N ASP A 91 10.92 -23.06 4.40
CA ASP A 91 10.86 -22.72 5.82
C ASP A 91 9.40 -22.57 6.26
N ASP A 92 9.02 -23.11 7.42
CA ASP A 92 7.65 -23.12 7.91
C ASP A 92 7.49 -22.59 9.36
N LEU A 93 6.30 -22.75 9.94
CA LEU A 93 6.01 -22.28 11.31
C LEU A 93 6.72 -23.09 12.40
N ASP A 94 7.11 -24.34 12.14
CA ASP A 94 7.76 -25.20 13.13
C ASP A 94 9.18 -24.69 13.41
N GLU A 95 9.89 -24.18 12.39
CA GLU A 95 11.20 -23.51 12.53
C GLU A 95 11.15 -22.22 13.36
N LEU A 96 10.00 -21.53 13.35
CA LEU A 96 9.80 -20.30 14.12
C LEU A 96 9.42 -20.59 15.59
N GLN A 97 9.11 -21.84 15.92
CA GLN A 97 8.60 -22.22 17.23
C GLN A 97 9.71 -22.36 18.28
N VAL A 98 10.08 -21.22 18.89
CA VAL A 98 11.05 -21.21 19.99
C VAL A 98 10.52 -21.95 21.22
N SER A 99 11.13 -23.09 21.51
CA SER A 99 10.87 -23.86 22.73
C SER A 99 11.80 -23.41 23.86
N PHE A 100 11.22 -23.11 25.02
CA PHE A 100 11.97 -22.84 26.25
C PHE A 100 11.93 -24.07 27.16
N PRO A 101 13.07 -24.51 27.74
CA PRO A 101 13.06 -25.60 28.71
C PRO A 101 12.25 -25.19 29.94
N GLU A 102 11.52 -26.11 30.58
CA GLU A 102 10.72 -25.79 31.77
C GLU A 102 11.56 -25.17 32.91
N GLN A 103 12.81 -25.63 33.03
CA GLN A 103 13.79 -25.15 33.99
C GLN A 103 15.15 -25.02 33.33
N ALA A 104 15.86 -23.93 33.65
CA ALA A 104 17.27 -23.77 33.34
C ALA A 104 18.06 -23.64 34.65
N GLU A 105 19.09 -24.47 34.82
CA GLU A 105 20.02 -24.35 35.95
C GLU A 105 21.05 -23.26 35.63
N THR A 106 21.26 -22.31 36.55
CA THR A 106 22.35 -21.35 36.39
C THR A 106 23.64 -21.95 36.92
N GLU A 107 24.69 -21.96 36.10
CA GLU A 107 26.05 -22.17 36.60
C GLU A 107 26.45 -21.02 37.51
N SER A 108 26.93 -21.38 38.70
CA SER A 108 27.34 -20.41 39.71
C SER A 108 28.75 -19.91 39.43
N LEU A 109 28.88 -18.63 39.13
CA LEU A 109 30.19 -17.98 38.97
C LEU A 109 30.97 -17.86 40.30
N ASP A 110 30.28 -17.93 41.46
CA ASP A 110 30.85 -17.62 42.78
C ASP A 110 30.60 -18.70 43.86
N ASN A 111 30.46 -19.99 43.50
CA ASN A 111 30.15 -21.09 44.45
C ASN A 111 28.86 -20.90 45.28
N THR A 112 27.99 -19.96 44.95
CA THR A 112 26.60 -19.89 45.43
C THR A 112 25.77 -21.04 44.86
N SER A 113 24.73 -21.52 45.57
CA SER A 113 23.85 -22.58 45.08
C SER A 113 23.22 -22.20 43.72
N SER A 114 23.20 -23.12 42.76
CA SER A 114 22.48 -22.94 41.51
C SER A 114 21.02 -22.62 41.82
N SER A 115 20.49 -21.57 41.17
CA SER A 115 19.08 -21.22 41.29
C SER A 115 18.39 -21.74 40.03
N ALA A 116 17.42 -22.64 40.18
CA ALA A 116 16.59 -23.04 39.05
C ALA A 116 15.78 -21.82 38.57
N LEU A 117 16.00 -21.40 37.33
CA LEU A 117 15.15 -20.42 36.66
C LEU A 117 14.01 -21.18 36.01
N THR A 118 12.79 -21.00 36.53
CA THR A 118 11.58 -21.45 35.84
C THR A 118 11.37 -20.55 34.62
N MET A 119 11.24 -21.12 33.42
CA MET A 119 11.12 -20.31 32.20
C MET A 119 9.66 -20.06 31.78
N ARG A 120 8.74 -20.99 32.08
CA ARG A 120 7.28 -20.85 31.91
C ARG A 120 6.53 -21.27 33.18
N GLY A 121 5.39 -20.63 33.49
CA GLY A 121 4.52 -20.97 34.63
C GLY A 121 4.58 -20.00 35.83
N SER A 122 4.21 -20.47 37.02
CA SER A 122 4.19 -19.66 38.25
C SER A 122 5.59 -19.62 38.90
N GLY A 123 6.45 -18.73 38.43
CA GLY A 123 7.79 -18.48 39.01
C GLY A 123 8.03 -17.00 39.29
N ASP A 124 9.11 -16.69 40.01
CA ASP A 124 9.51 -15.29 40.27
C ASP A 124 10.03 -14.58 39.01
N ARG A 125 10.33 -15.34 37.94
CA ARG A 125 10.73 -14.86 36.62
C ARG A 125 10.05 -15.69 35.54
N ILE A 126 9.62 -15.05 34.46
CA ILE A 126 9.04 -15.71 33.28
C ILE A 126 9.75 -15.14 32.04
N LEU A 127 10.14 -16.02 31.12
CA LEU A 127 10.83 -15.69 29.88
C LEU A 127 9.99 -16.22 28.72
N ASP A 128 9.80 -15.40 27.70
CA ASP A 128 9.14 -15.81 26.47
C ASP A 128 9.73 -15.05 25.29
N ALA A 129 9.70 -15.67 24.12
CA ALA A 129 10.08 -15.04 22.87
C ALA A 129 9.17 -15.55 21.76
N ARG A 130 8.75 -14.63 20.90
CA ARG A 130 8.03 -14.90 19.68
C ARG A 130 8.92 -14.50 18.51
N VAL A 131 9.12 -15.43 17.58
CA VAL A 131 9.76 -15.16 16.30
C VAL A 131 8.67 -14.99 15.26
N ILE A 132 8.81 -13.98 14.41
CA ILE A 132 7.89 -13.70 13.33
C ILE A 132 8.73 -13.57 12.05
N ASP A 133 8.40 -14.36 11.04
CA ASP A 133 8.96 -14.24 9.71
C ASP A 133 8.46 -12.94 9.06
N GLU A 134 9.39 -12.06 8.69
CA GLU A 134 9.04 -10.84 7.97
C GLU A 134 8.78 -11.10 6.47
N GLN A 135 9.31 -12.18 5.91
CA GLN A 135 9.01 -12.60 4.55
C GLN A 135 7.57 -13.11 4.43
N GLY A 136 6.94 -13.58 5.50
CA GLY A 136 5.51 -13.93 5.56
C GLY A 136 4.55 -12.72 5.52
N LYS A 137 5.07 -11.48 5.47
CA LYS A 137 4.28 -10.23 5.50
C LYS A 137 4.34 -9.48 4.18
N VAL A 138 3.37 -8.58 3.99
CA VAL A 138 3.32 -7.69 2.81
C VAL A 138 4.33 -6.55 2.96
N ASN A 139 5.28 -6.47 2.03
CA ASN A 139 6.20 -5.33 1.98
C ASN A 139 5.52 -4.09 1.36
N ILE A 140 5.23 -3.09 2.19
CA ILE A 140 4.46 -1.90 1.79
C ILE A 140 5.17 -1.00 0.77
N ASN A 141 6.50 -1.11 0.66
CA ASN A 141 7.29 -0.31 -0.29
C ASN A 141 7.14 -0.81 -1.74
N THR A 142 6.72 -2.05 -1.94
CA THR A 142 6.59 -2.65 -3.29
C THR A 142 5.20 -3.22 -3.59
N ALA A 143 4.33 -3.32 -2.59
CA ALA A 143 2.96 -3.83 -2.73
C ALA A 143 2.14 -3.04 -3.76
N MET A 144 1.25 -3.70 -4.49
CA MET A 144 0.27 -3.00 -5.34
C MET A 144 -0.83 -2.34 -4.50
N PRO A 145 -1.53 -1.31 -5.01
CA PRO A 145 -2.51 -0.58 -4.20
C PRO A 145 -3.65 -1.46 -3.69
N ASN A 146 -4.12 -2.38 -4.54
CA ASN A 146 -5.14 -3.38 -4.17
C ASN A 146 -4.66 -4.34 -3.09
N LEU A 147 -3.36 -4.67 -3.01
CA LEU A 147 -2.86 -5.59 -1.97
C LEU A 147 -3.00 -4.99 -0.57
N VAL A 148 -2.52 -3.75 -0.37
CA VAL A 148 -2.68 -3.04 0.92
C VAL A 148 -4.14 -2.69 1.16
N GLY A 149 -4.88 -2.32 0.10
CA GLY A 149 -6.32 -2.06 0.18
C GLY A 149 -7.10 -3.28 0.67
N ASN A 150 -6.85 -4.46 0.10
CA ASN A 150 -7.47 -5.73 0.50
C ASN A 150 -7.16 -6.12 1.95
N LEU A 151 -5.97 -5.78 2.47
CA LEU A 151 -5.65 -5.99 3.88
C LEU A 151 -6.54 -5.16 4.81
N LEU A 152 -6.90 -3.94 4.39
CA LEU A 152 -7.79 -3.04 5.14
C LEU A 152 -9.25 -3.45 4.94
N ALA A 153 -9.75 -3.28 3.72
CA ALA A 153 -11.05 -3.71 3.23
C ALA A 153 -11.04 -3.72 1.69
N GLY A 154 -11.44 -4.83 1.07
CA GLY A 154 -11.45 -4.99 -0.38
C GLY A 154 -12.53 -5.95 -0.87
N SER A 155 -13.00 -5.72 -2.10
CA SER A 155 -14.08 -6.44 -2.78
C SER A 155 -14.06 -6.15 -4.29
N HIS A 156 -15.12 -6.52 -4.99
CA HIS A 156 -15.30 -6.27 -6.42
C HIS A 156 -16.71 -5.74 -6.69
N LEU A 157 -16.85 -4.98 -7.78
CA LEU A 157 -18.16 -4.56 -8.25
C LEU A 157 -18.99 -5.77 -8.68
N SER A 158 -20.19 -5.91 -8.11
CA SER A 158 -21.11 -6.99 -8.50
C SER A 158 -21.90 -6.68 -9.78
N GLU A 159 -21.92 -5.39 -10.19
CA GLU A 159 -22.63 -4.88 -11.37
C GLU A 159 -21.83 -3.81 -12.13
N ASN A 160 -22.24 -3.52 -13.37
CA ASN A 160 -21.69 -2.41 -14.15
C ASN A 160 -22.24 -1.07 -13.63
N ILE A 161 -21.42 -0.02 -13.66
CA ILE A 161 -21.81 1.34 -13.27
C ILE A 161 -21.61 2.27 -14.47
N THR A 162 -22.64 3.03 -14.86
CA THR A 162 -22.52 4.02 -15.94
C THR A 162 -22.04 5.38 -15.45
N PHE A 163 -21.55 6.22 -16.37
CA PHE A 163 -21.05 7.57 -16.08
C PHE A 163 -22.07 8.48 -15.37
N ASP A 164 -23.34 8.38 -15.77
CA ASP A 164 -24.45 9.25 -15.36
C ASP A 164 -25.32 8.67 -14.26
N GLN A 165 -25.03 7.45 -13.82
CA GLN A 165 -25.78 6.77 -12.77
C GLN A 165 -25.52 7.42 -11.42
N GLU A 166 -26.57 7.98 -10.83
CA GLU A 166 -26.65 8.28 -9.40
C GLU A 166 -26.85 6.95 -8.67
N LEU A 167 -25.96 6.64 -7.73
CA LEU A 167 -25.98 5.40 -6.96
C LEU A 167 -26.51 5.70 -5.57
N GLU A 168 -27.54 4.96 -5.14
CA GLU A 168 -27.90 4.88 -3.73
C GLU A 168 -27.02 3.85 -3.00
N ILE A 169 -26.62 2.80 -3.73
CA ILE A 169 -25.79 1.69 -3.26
C ILE A 169 -24.65 1.48 -4.25
N LEU A 170 -23.41 1.39 -3.77
CA LEU A 170 -22.29 0.89 -4.55
C LEU A 170 -22.31 -0.65 -4.51
N PRO A 171 -22.65 -1.33 -5.63
CA PRO A 171 -22.89 -2.77 -5.62
C PRO A 171 -21.57 -3.54 -5.49
N LEU A 172 -21.44 -4.34 -4.43
CA LEU A 172 -20.23 -5.13 -4.14
C LEU A 172 -20.57 -6.62 -3.97
N ASP A 173 -19.60 -7.50 -4.27
CA ASP A 173 -19.73 -8.95 -4.05
C ASP A 173 -19.66 -9.32 -2.56
N ASP A 174 -18.86 -8.59 -1.79
CA ASP A 174 -18.70 -8.76 -0.34
C ASP A 174 -18.48 -7.40 0.35
N THR A 175 -19.18 -7.16 1.46
CA THR A 175 -19.06 -5.95 2.29
C THR A 175 -18.55 -6.24 3.71
N SER A 176 -18.21 -7.49 4.01
CA SER A 176 -17.88 -7.98 5.35
C SER A 176 -16.76 -7.18 6.03
N MET A 177 -15.70 -6.88 5.27
CA MET A 177 -14.48 -6.21 5.75
C MET A 177 -14.60 -4.70 5.89
N PHE A 178 -15.59 -4.05 5.26
CA PHE A 178 -15.73 -2.59 5.32
C PHE A 178 -16.27 -2.16 6.69
N PRO A 179 -15.66 -1.16 7.34
CA PRO A 179 -16.22 -0.61 8.57
C PRO A 179 -17.58 0.05 8.30
N ALA A 180 -18.47 -0.03 9.29
CA ALA A 180 -19.70 0.75 9.36
C ALA A 180 -20.01 1.05 10.83
N ASP A 181 -20.41 2.27 11.16
CA ASP A 181 -20.70 2.74 12.52
C ASP A 181 -22.21 2.84 12.85
N ASP A 182 -23.06 2.46 11.89
CA ASP A 182 -24.53 2.54 11.92
C ASP A 182 -25.08 3.99 12.09
N ASP A 183 -24.25 5.03 11.93
CA ASP A 183 -24.65 6.44 11.92
C ASP A 183 -24.74 6.98 10.49
N PRO A 184 -25.95 7.23 9.94
CA PRO A 184 -26.11 7.68 8.56
C PRO A 184 -25.53 9.07 8.27
N ASP A 185 -25.27 9.88 9.31
CA ASP A 185 -24.69 11.22 9.18
C ASP A 185 -23.15 11.20 9.26
N SER A 186 -22.55 10.03 9.56
CA SER A 186 -21.11 9.82 9.64
C SER A 186 -20.58 9.20 8.34
N ILE A 187 -19.41 9.67 7.88
CA ILE A 187 -18.72 9.01 6.76
C ILE A 187 -17.90 7.85 7.35
N ASP A 188 -18.28 6.64 7.00
CA ASP A 188 -17.65 5.40 7.46
C ASP A 188 -16.28 5.15 6.82
N GLY A 189 -16.13 5.55 5.55
CA GLY A 189 -14.89 5.34 4.83
C GLY A 189 -14.93 5.80 3.37
N VAL A 190 -13.78 5.60 2.71
CA VAL A 190 -13.61 5.88 1.28
C VAL A 190 -12.93 4.71 0.59
N VAL A 191 -13.54 4.28 -0.50
CA VAL A 191 -13.02 3.20 -1.36
C VAL A 191 -12.57 3.77 -2.70
N VAL A 192 -11.71 3.01 -3.37
CA VAL A 192 -11.27 3.25 -4.74
C VAL A 192 -11.75 2.12 -5.63
N ILE A 193 -12.41 2.49 -6.73
CA ILE A 193 -12.65 1.59 -7.86
C ILE A 193 -11.49 1.74 -8.83
N LEU A 194 -10.70 0.68 -8.99
CA LEU A 194 -9.53 0.68 -9.89
C LEU A 194 -9.93 0.14 -11.27
N ASN A 195 -9.71 0.96 -12.30
CA ASN A 195 -9.80 0.58 -13.69
C ASN A 195 -8.51 -0.14 -14.11
N PRO A 196 -8.56 -1.45 -14.41
CA PRO A 196 -7.39 -2.27 -14.69
C PRO A 196 -6.84 -2.10 -16.11
N LEU A 197 -7.56 -1.38 -17.00
CA LEU A 197 -7.13 -1.15 -18.38
C LEU A 197 -6.07 -0.07 -18.50
N PHE A 198 -6.24 1.01 -17.76
CA PHE A 198 -5.40 2.21 -17.82
C PHE A 198 -4.83 2.60 -16.46
N PHE A 199 -5.06 1.76 -15.45
CA PHE A 199 -4.63 2.02 -14.07
C PHE A 199 -5.17 3.36 -13.54
N THR A 200 -6.39 3.72 -13.91
CA THR A 200 -7.11 4.91 -13.42
C THR A 200 -8.05 4.53 -12.29
N THR A 201 -8.48 5.51 -11.49
CA THR A 201 -9.18 5.26 -10.23
C THR A 201 -10.28 6.27 -9.97
N GLU A 202 -11.43 5.81 -9.51
CA GLU A 202 -12.49 6.66 -8.91
C GLU A 202 -12.51 6.46 -7.40
N ALA A 203 -12.56 7.53 -6.62
CA ALA A 203 -12.80 7.45 -5.18
C ALA A 203 -14.29 7.65 -4.87
N VAL A 204 -14.83 6.86 -3.94
CA VAL A 204 -16.23 6.86 -3.53
C VAL A 204 -16.28 6.82 -2.00
N SER A 205 -16.90 7.80 -1.36
CA SER A 205 -17.18 7.75 0.08
C SER A 205 -18.54 7.08 0.34
N TYR A 206 -18.71 6.53 1.54
CA TYR A 206 -19.94 5.86 1.96
C TYR A 206 -20.21 6.10 3.46
N THR A 207 -21.47 5.92 3.87
CA THR A 207 -21.94 6.15 5.26
C THR A 207 -22.59 4.91 5.88
N GLY A 208 -22.57 3.78 5.16
CA GLY A 208 -23.08 2.52 5.67
C GLY A 208 -22.84 1.36 4.72
N LYS A 209 -23.35 0.18 5.08
CA LYS A 209 -23.28 -1.00 4.23
C LYS A 209 -24.48 -1.93 4.41
N THR A 210 -24.71 -2.74 3.39
CA THR A 210 -25.68 -3.84 3.36
C THR A 210 -25.01 -5.11 2.81
N GLU A 211 -25.73 -6.23 2.77
CA GLU A 211 -25.27 -7.43 2.07
C GLU A 211 -25.08 -7.21 0.56
N GLN A 212 -25.72 -6.20 -0.03
CA GLN A 212 -25.69 -5.93 -1.48
C GLN A 212 -24.64 -4.89 -1.89
N GLY A 213 -24.05 -4.15 -0.94
CA GLY A 213 -23.14 -3.06 -1.24
C GLY A 213 -23.05 -1.98 -0.17
N LEU A 214 -22.26 -0.94 -0.45
CA LEU A 214 -22.09 0.22 0.44
C LEU A 214 -23.20 1.24 0.19
N THR A 215 -23.74 1.87 1.23
CA THR A 215 -24.87 2.81 1.17
C THR A 215 -24.43 4.25 1.43
N GLY A 216 -25.30 5.22 1.09
CA GLY A 216 -25.02 6.64 1.33
C GLY A 216 -23.82 7.13 0.52
N VAL A 217 -23.71 6.63 -0.71
CA VAL A 217 -22.49 6.76 -1.49
C VAL A 217 -22.38 8.11 -2.17
N PHE A 218 -21.17 8.66 -2.15
CA PHE A 218 -20.82 9.84 -2.93
C PHE A 218 -19.65 9.53 -3.85
N ARG A 219 -19.96 9.47 -5.15
CA ARG A 219 -19.02 9.17 -6.22
C ARG A 219 -18.08 10.33 -6.48
N GLY A 220 -16.89 10.06 -7.04
CA GLY A 220 -15.93 11.08 -7.47
C GLY A 220 -15.21 11.84 -6.35
N GLN A 221 -15.28 11.34 -5.11
CA GLN A 221 -14.70 11.96 -3.90
C GLN A 221 -13.23 12.33 -4.13
N TYR A 222 -12.72 13.32 -3.39
CA TYR A 222 -11.37 13.87 -3.58
C TYR A 222 -11.13 14.40 -5.01
N MET A 223 -12.19 14.81 -5.70
CA MET A 223 -12.16 15.28 -7.09
C MET A 223 -11.58 14.25 -8.07
N SER A 224 -11.83 12.96 -7.84
CA SER A 224 -11.41 11.87 -8.72
C SER A 224 -12.19 11.78 -10.04
N GLY A 225 -13.30 12.52 -10.13
CA GLY A 225 -14.23 12.46 -11.26
C GLY A 225 -15.08 11.19 -11.25
N THR A 226 -16.10 11.11 -12.10
CA THR A 226 -16.95 9.92 -12.22
C THR A 226 -16.70 9.20 -13.53
N TRP A 227 -16.64 7.87 -13.47
CA TRP A 227 -16.23 7.01 -14.56
C TRP A 227 -17.23 5.87 -14.80
N GLU A 228 -17.18 5.26 -15.98
CA GLU A 228 -17.86 3.98 -16.22
C GLU A 228 -17.00 2.83 -15.70
N HIS A 229 -17.64 1.91 -14.99
CA HIS A 229 -16.99 0.74 -14.41
C HIS A 229 -17.70 -0.55 -14.80
N GLN A 230 -16.94 -1.63 -14.90
CA GLN A 230 -17.48 -2.94 -15.21
C GLN A 230 -17.55 -3.80 -13.95
N LYS A 231 -18.56 -4.69 -13.92
CA LYS A 231 -18.65 -5.79 -12.98
C LYS A 231 -17.30 -6.52 -12.90
N GLY A 232 -16.87 -6.87 -11.70
CA GLY A 232 -15.62 -7.55 -11.40
C GLY A 232 -14.44 -6.60 -11.19
N TRP A 233 -14.59 -5.29 -11.42
CA TRP A 233 -13.49 -4.37 -11.14
C TRP A 233 -13.21 -4.27 -9.63
N PRO A 234 -11.93 -4.24 -9.23
CA PRO A 234 -11.54 -4.23 -7.84
C PRO A 234 -11.94 -2.92 -7.15
N VAL A 235 -12.50 -3.07 -5.95
CA VAL A 235 -12.89 -2.00 -5.04
C VAL A 235 -12.17 -2.20 -3.72
N PHE A 236 -11.38 -1.25 -3.27
CA PHE A 236 -10.60 -1.40 -2.03
C PHE A 236 -10.40 -0.07 -1.32
N ASP A 237 -10.04 -0.13 -0.04
CA ASP A 237 -9.81 1.03 0.80
C ASP A 237 -8.79 2.02 0.19
N ILE A 238 -9.14 3.31 0.14
CA ILE A 238 -8.31 4.35 -0.47
C ILE A 238 -6.92 4.46 0.15
N ARG A 239 -6.75 4.08 1.42
CA ARG A 239 -5.45 4.17 2.12
C ARG A 239 -4.46 3.18 1.54
N GLY A 240 -4.92 2.06 0.98
CA GLY A 240 -4.08 1.17 0.18
C GLY A 240 -3.55 1.85 -1.08
N TYR A 241 -4.41 2.60 -1.77
CA TYR A 241 -4.01 3.41 -2.92
C TYR A 241 -3.01 4.51 -2.54
N LYS A 242 -3.28 5.23 -1.45
CA LYS A 242 -2.40 6.29 -0.97
C LYS A 242 -1.04 5.78 -0.49
N THR A 243 -1.01 4.60 0.15
CA THR A 243 0.24 3.90 0.48
C THR A 243 1.06 3.59 -0.76
N PHE A 244 0.40 3.17 -1.85
CA PHE A 244 1.06 2.99 -3.13
C PHE A 244 1.60 4.30 -3.69
N LEU A 245 0.77 5.34 -3.74
CA LEU A 245 1.14 6.65 -4.27
C LEU A 245 2.22 7.37 -3.46
N HIS A 246 2.37 7.08 -2.17
CA HIS A 246 3.45 7.65 -1.35
C HIS A 246 4.82 7.38 -1.97
N ARG A 247 5.03 6.19 -2.56
CA ARG A 247 6.27 5.86 -3.27
C ARG A 247 6.52 6.76 -4.48
N LEU A 248 5.44 7.28 -5.08
CA LEU A 248 5.45 8.15 -6.26
C LEU A 248 5.44 9.64 -5.89
N ALA A 249 5.29 10.00 -4.62
CA ALA A 249 5.11 11.39 -4.20
C ALA A 249 6.37 12.26 -4.44
N ASN A 250 7.56 11.66 -4.45
CA ASN A 250 8.84 12.35 -4.65
C ASN A 250 9.45 12.10 -6.04
N LEU A 251 8.65 11.69 -7.04
CA LEU A 251 9.17 11.46 -8.39
C LEU A 251 9.83 12.70 -9.02
N SER A 252 9.41 13.91 -8.59
CA SER A 252 10.04 15.16 -8.99
C SER A 252 11.49 15.31 -8.51
N ASP A 253 11.84 14.70 -7.38
CA ASP A 253 13.15 14.81 -6.73
C ASP A 253 14.12 13.69 -7.16
N GLY A 254 13.64 12.74 -7.98
CA GLY A 254 14.47 11.66 -8.51
C GLY A 254 14.71 10.50 -7.54
N GLU A 255 13.93 10.36 -6.45
CA GLU A 255 13.99 9.19 -5.56
C GLU A 255 12.59 8.62 -5.30
N ILE A 256 12.47 7.30 -5.29
CA ILE A 256 11.24 6.62 -4.84
C ILE A 256 11.20 6.74 -3.32
N ALA A 257 10.12 7.32 -2.80
CA ALA A 257 9.94 7.38 -1.35
C ALA A 257 9.68 5.98 -0.79
N SER A 258 10.34 5.65 0.31
CA SER A 258 10.18 4.37 0.99
C SER A 258 9.92 4.57 2.47
N PHE A 259 8.98 3.82 3.02
CA PHE A 259 8.79 3.70 4.46
C PHE A 259 9.99 2.98 5.08
N ARG A 260 10.61 3.60 6.08
CA ARG A 260 11.76 3.04 6.81
C ARG A 260 11.37 1.96 7.82
N THR A 261 10.14 2.03 8.32
CA THR A 261 9.58 1.10 9.30
C THR A 261 8.11 0.86 8.97
N PRO A 262 7.50 -0.24 9.43
CA PRO A 262 6.06 -0.47 9.23
C PRO A 262 5.20 0.66 9.80
N LEU A 263 5.57 1.22 10.95
CA LEU A 263 4.89 2.39 11.54
C LEU A 263 4.95 3.63 10.63
N GLY A 264 5.99 3.72 9.80
CA GLY A 264 6.17 4.75 8.79
C GLY A 264 5.01 4.84 7.80
N ILE A 265 4.21 3.78 7.61
CA ILE A 265 3.00 3.83 6.75
C ILE A 265 2.07 4.99 7.11
N ARG A 266 2.07 5.42 8.37
CA ARG A 266 1.26 6.55 8.84
C ARG A 266 1.65 7.89 8.24
N GLN A 267 2.86 8.02 7.67
CA GLN A 267 3.32 9.23 6.94
C GLN A 267 2.44 9.59 5.74
N ILE A 268 1.56 8.67 5.29
CA ILE A 268 0.52 9.05 4.33
C ILE A 268 -0.43 10.14 4.89
N SER A 269 -0.45 10.40 6.19
CA SER A 269 -1.18 11.54 6.78
C SER A 269 -0.64 12.91 6.36
N ASP A 270 0.61 12.98 5.91
CA ASP A 270 1.33 14.25 5.77
C ASP A 270 0.98 14.99 4.47
N TRP A 271 0.21 14.37 3.57
CA TRP A 271 -0.19 14.90 2.28
C TRP A 271 -1.58 14.40 1.88
N SER A 272 -2.30 15.10 1.00
CA SER A 272 -3.62 14.69 0.52
C SER A 272 -3.53 13.98 -0.83
N VAL A 273 -4.43 13.04 -1.12
CA VAL A 273 -4.48 12.30 -2.41
C VAL A 273 -4.95 13.18 -3.60
N VAL A 274 -5.62 14.29 -3.32
CA VAL A 274 -6.26 15.17 -4.33
C VAL A 274 -5.33 15.61 -5.47
N PRO A 275 -4.08 16.07 -5.23
CA PRO A 275 -3.11 16.38 -6.27
C PRO A 275 -3.00 15.32 -7.37
N TYR A 276 -3.00 14.05 -6.97
CA TYR A 276 -2.89 12.94 -7.91
C TYR A 276 -4.13 12.79 -8.81
N PHE A 277 -5.32 12.97 -8.23
CA PHE A 277 -6.57 12.94 -9.00
C PHE A 277 -6.67 14.10 -9.99
N LEU A 278 -6.27 15.30 -9.57
CA LEU A 278 -6.22 16.47 -10.46
C LEU A 278 -5.23 16.28 -11.61
N GLN A 279 -4.05 15.69 -11.35
CA GLN A 279 -3.09 15.32 -12.41
C GLN A 279 -3.68 14.30 -13.38
N THR A 280 -4.41 13.30 -12.88
CA THR A 280 -5.11 12.32 -13.74
C THR A 280 -6.15 13.01 -14.62
N LEU A 281 -6.88 14.00 -14.09
CA LEU A 281 -7.83 14.79 -14.86
C LEU A 281 -7.15 15.73 -15.86
N ALA A 282 -5.95 16.21 -15.54
CA ALA A 282 -5.17 17.04 -16.46
C ALA A 282 -4.78 16.28 -17.74
N ILE A 283 -4.49 14.99 -17.62
CA ILE A 283 -4.22 14.10 -18.77
C ILE A 283 -5.43 14.00 -19.70
N VAL A 284 -6.66 14.04 -19.18
CA VAL A 284 -7.89 14.02 -19.99
C VAL A 284 -8.38 15.42 -20.41
N GLY A 285 -7.58 16.46 -20.13
CA GLY A 285 -7.78 17.81 -20.65
C GLY A 285 -8.20 18.87 -19.64
N LEU A 286 -8.20 18.59 -18.33
CA LEU A 286 -8.37 19.64 -17.31
C LEU A 286 -7.11 20.53 -17.27
N SER A 287 -7.29 21.84 -17.29
CA SER A 287 -6.20 22.82 -17.21
C SER A 287 -6.69 24.07 -16.49
N MET A 288 -5.75 24.93 -16.05
CA MET A 288 -6.13 26.23 -15.48
C MET A 288 -7.01 27.04 -16.48
N SER A 289 -6.68 27.02 -17.77
CA SER A 289 -7.41 27.80 -18.79
C SER A 289 -8.86 27.37 -19.04
N ASN A 290 -9.22 26.13 -18.74
CA ASN A 290 -10.55 25.58 -19.03
C ASN A 290 -11.26 25.00 -17.80
N MET A 291 -10.71 25.14 -16.59
CA MET A 291 -11.32 24.59 -15.37
C MET A 291 -12.75 25.08 -15.12
N ALA A 292 -13.07 26.31 -15.54
CA ALA A 292 -14.42 26.86 -15.46
C ALA A 292 -15.42 26.09 -16.34
N ASP A 293 -14.98 25.54 -17.48
CA ASP A 293 -15.83 24.71 -18.33
C ASP A 293 -16.17 23.38 -17.66
N TRP A 294 -15.28 22.90 -16.78
CA TRP A 294 -15.47 21.74 -15.93
C TRP A 294 -16.19 22.09 -14.62
N GLY A 295 -16.59 23.34 -14.37
CA GLY A 295 -17.29 23.71 -13.12
C GLY A 295 -16.40 23.84 -11.89
N LEU A 296 -15.08 23.98 -12.09
CA LEU A 296 -14.12 24.35 -11.04
C LEU A 296 -13.71 25.81 -11.20
N THR A 297 -13.48 26.50 -10.08
CA THR A 297 -12.82 27.82 -10.10
C THR A 297 -11.60 27.83 -9.17
N PRO A 298 -10.63 28.73 -9.41
CA PRO A 298 -9.48 28.87 -8.51
C PRO A 298 -9.90 29.11 -7.06
N GLU A 299 -10.97 29.90 -6.84
CA GLU A 299 -11.49 30.19 -5.50
C GLU A 299 -12.04 28.94 -4.80
N MET A 300 -12.64 28.02 -5.56
CA MET A 300 -13.12 26.74 -5.00
C MET A 300 -11.96 25.88 -4.52
N LEU A 301 -10.89 25.77 -5.31
CA LEU A 301 -9.67 25.04 -4.93
C LEU A 301 -9.00 25.67 -3.70
N VAL A 302 -8.84 26.99 -3.69
CA VAL A 302 -8.26 27.71 -2.54
C VAL A 302 -9.11 27.52 -1.28
N ARG A 303 -10.45 27.55 -1.40
CA ARG A 303 -11.35 27.27 -0.27
C ARG A 303 -11.25 25.83 0.22
N ALA A 304 -10.92 24.90 -0.66
CA ALA A 304 -10.59 23.52 -0.31
C ALA A 304 -9.15 23.35 0.22
N GLY A 305 -8.36 24.43 0.35
CA GLY A 305 -6.98 24.35 0.82
C GLY A 305 -5.97 23.88 -0.22
N LEU A 306 -6.35 23.90 -1.51
CA LEU A 306 -5.52 23.44 -2.62
C LEU A 306 -4.98 24.64 -3.40
N ASP A 307 -3.71 24.56 -3.82
CA ASP A 307 -3.12 25.56 -4.69
C ASP A 307 -3.55 25.33 -6.15
N PRO A 308 -4.27 26.28 -6.79
CA PRO A 308 -4.65 26.17 -8.19
C PRO A 308 -3.46 26.04 -9.15
N SER A 309 -2.25 26.45 -8.72
CA SER A 309 -1.02 26.31 -9.51
C SER A 309 -0.69 24.86 -9.86
N ILE A 310 -1.28 23.89 -9.18
CA ILE A 310 -1.14 22.46 -9.50
C ILE A 310 -1.59 22.11 -10.94
N LEU A 311 -2.51 22.90 -11.51
CA LEU A 311 -2.98 22.77 -12.89
C LEU A 311 -2.27 23.74 -13.84
N ALA A 312 -1.34 24.56 -13.34
CA ALA A 312 -0.52 25.44 -14.15
C ALA A 312 0.61 24.64 -14.77
N ARG A 313 0.92 24.95 -16.04
CA ARG A 313 2.09 24.42 -16.72
C ARG A 313 3.29 25.33 -16.51
N GLU A 314 4.48 24.75 -16.60
CA GLU A 314 5.68 25.53 -16.78
C GLU A 314 5.59 26.35 -18.08
N PRO A 315 6.09 27.60 -18.08
CA PRO A 315 6.08 28.43 -19.26
C PRO A 315 6.96 27.81 -20.35
N GLU A 316 6.35 27.45 -21.48
CA GLU A 316 7.08 26.94 -22.64
C GLU A 316 7.66 28.12 -23.47
N GLU A 317 8.95 28.08 -23.76
CA GLU A 317 9.56 28.95 -24.78
C GLU A 317 9.31 28.33 -26.17
N VAL A 318 8.31 28.85 -26.88
CA VAL A 318 7.92 28.33 -28.21
C VAL A 318 7.91 29.47 -29.22
N ASP A 319 8.38 29.21 -30.44
CA ASP A 319 8.21 30.15 -31.54
C ASP A 319 6.72 30.25 -31.91
N GLU A 320 6.13 31.42 -31.61
CA GLU A 320 4.73 31.73 -31.91
C GLU A 320 4.41 31.67 -33.42
N GLY A 321 5.39 31.87 -34.29
CA GLY A 321 5.27 31.67 -35.73
C GLY A 321 5.08 30.20 -36.08
N GLU A 322 5.95 29.33 -35.56
CA GLU A 322 5.88 27.88 -35.78
C GLU A 322 4.59 27.28 -35.21
N TYR A 323 4.16 27.71 -34.02
CA TYR A 323 2.88 27.29 -33.43
C TYR A 323 1.68 27.67 -34.32
N ARG A 324 1.66 28.90 -34.85
CA ARG A 324 0.58 29.33 -35.76
C ARG A 324 0.56 28.53 -37.05
N ASP A 325 1.74 28.24 -37.60
CA ASP A 325 1.87 27.43 -38.80
C ASP A 325 1.45 25.98 -38.55
N ALA A 326 1.85 25.38 -37.44
CA ALA A 326 1.41 24.04 -37.00
C ALA A 326 -0.12 23.96 -36.85
N ARG A 327 -0.72 24.93 -36.15
CA ARG A 327 -2.17 25.01 -35.98
C ARG A 327 -2.89 25.17 -37.31
N LYS A 328 -2.37 26.00 -38.21
CA LYS A 328 -2.90 26.18 -39.56
C LYS A 328 -2.80 24.87 -40.37
N LYS A 329 -1.67 24.17 -40.34
CA LYS A 329 -1.47 22.88 -41.01
C LYS A 329 -2.53 21.86 -40.58
N PHE A 330 -2.79 21.73 -39.28
CA PHE A 330 -3.83 20.82 -38.79
C PHE A 330 -5.23 21.14 -39.31
N LEU A 331 -5.59 22.42 -39.32
CA LEU A 331 -6.86 22.88 -39.86
C LEU A 331 -6.96 22.62 -41.38
N ASP A 332 -5.86 22.81 -42.11
CA ASP A 332 -5.79 22.61 -43.56
C ASP A 332 -5.96 21.13 -43.95
N VAL A 333 -5.45 20.19 -43.13
CA VAL A 333 -5.66 18.74 -43.32
C VAL A 333 -7.00 18.24 -42.76
N GLY A 334 -7.80 19.10 -42.14
CA GLY A 334 -9.16 18.80 -41.69
C GLY A 334 -9.26 18.27 -40.26
N ILE A 335 -8.22 18.39 -39.43
CA ILE A 335 -8.31 18.09 -37.99
C ILE A 335 -9.17 19.16 -37.29
N PRO A 336 -10.16 18.77 -36.46
CA PRO A 336 -11.02 19.72 -35.76
C PRO A 336 -10.24 20.60 -34.79
N ARG A 337 -10.67 21.86 -34.65
CA ARG A 337 -10.08 22.81 -33.71
C ARG A 337 -10.12 22.28 -32.27
N GLU A 338 -11.18 21.59 -31.89
CA GLU A 338 -11.34 21.02 -30.55
C GLU A 338 -10.27 19.96 -30.24
N VAL A 339 -9.77 19.24 -31.24
CA VAL A 339 -8.65 18.30 -31.08
C VAL A 339 -7.36 19.06 -30.82
N ILE A 340 -7.12 20.13 -31.58
CA ILE A 340 -5.91 20.95 -31.42
C ILE A 340 -5.92 21.64 -30.06
N ASP A 341 -7.07 22.19 -29.67
CA ASP A 341 -7.25 22.85 -28.37
C ASP A 341 -7.12 21.81 -27.21
N LEU A 342 -7.51 20.55 -27.42
CA LEU A 342 -7.26 19.44 -26.47
C LEU A 342 -5.76 19.06 -26.41
N VAL A 343 -5.09 18.95 -27.56
CA VAL A 343 -3.64 18.69 -27.61
C VAL A 343 -2.90 19.83 -26.93
N GLU A 344 -3.28 21.09 -27.17
CA GLU A 344 -2.72 22.25 -26.47
C GLU A 344 -3.02 22.18 -24.97
N SER A 345 -4.25 21.82 -24.58
CA SER A 345 -4.62 21.71 -23.16
C SER A 345 -3.95 20.54 -22.44
N VAL A 346 -3.48 19.50 -23.13
CA VAL A 346 -2.81 18.31 -22.56
C VAL A 346 -1.27 18.35 -22.73
N ARG A 347 -0.77 18.98 -23.80
CA ARG A 347 0.64 18.95 -24.22
C ARG A 347 1.29 20.32 -24.46
N GLY A 348 0.57 21.42 -24.27
CA GLY A 348 1.09 22.76 -24.50
C GLY A 348 1.24 23.11 -25.99
N LYS A 349 1.87 24.26 -26.27
CA LYS A 349 2.03 24.76 -27.64
C LYS A 349 3.12 24.00 -28.38
N ALA A 350 4.19 23.61 -27.69
CA ALA A 350 5.26 22.78 -28.24
C ALA A 350 4.71 21.44 -28.73
N GLY A 351 3.82 20.80 -27.95
CA GLY A 351 3.17 19.56 -28.34
C GLY A 351 2.28 19.67 -29.59
N VAL A 352 1.69 20.84 -29.87
CA VAL A 352 0.97 21.11 -31.12
C VAL A 352 1.92 21.20 -32.31
N ILE A 353 3.10 21.82 -32.14
CA ILE A 353 4.12 21.90 -33.19
C ILE A 353 4.64 20.52 -33.53
N GLU A 354 5.09 19.76 -32.53
CA GLU A 354 5.66 18.44 -32.72
C GLU A 354 4.64 17.45 -33.33
N ALA A 355 3.38 17.49 -32.88
CA ALA A 355 2.33 16.68 -33.47
C ALA A 355 2.11 17.03 -34.95
N SER A 356 2.34 18.29 -35.35
CA SER A 356 2.26 18.72 -36.75
C SER A 356 3.46 18.23 -37.58
N GLU A 357 4.64 18.11 -36.98
CA GLU A 357 5.85 17.58 -37.62
C GLU A 357 5.76 16.06 -37.83
N LEU A 358 5.23 15.31 -36.85
CA LEU A 358 4.92 13.89 -37.00
C LEU A 358 3.98 13.65 -38.17
N VAL A 359 2.97 14.51 -38.34
CA VAL A 359 2.07 14.47 -39.50
C VAL A 359 2.82 14.62 -40.83
N GLU A 360 3.92 15.39 -40.88
CA GLU A 360 4.77 15.52 -42.06
C GLU A 360 5.67 14.29 -42.28
N GLN A 361 6.33 13.80 -41.23
CA GLN A 361 7.29 12.69 -41.31
C GLN A 361 6.64 11.36 -41.74
N PHE A 362 5.36 11.13 -41.42
CA PHE A 362 4.61 9.94 -41.84
C PHE A 362 4.00 10.04 -43.25
N GLY A 363 4.56 10.89 -44.11
CA GLY A 363 4.17 11.03 -45.52
C GLY A 363 2.99 11.98 -45.76
N GLY A 364 2.72 12.88 -44.81
CA GLY A 364 1.59 13.78 -44.84
C GLY A 364 0.28 13.07 -44.49
N VAL A 365 -0.45 13.60 -43.51
CA VAL A 365 -1.89 13.34 -43.41
C VAL A 365 -2.53 14.13 -44.55
N ASP A 366 -2.83 13.46 -45.66
CA ASP A 366 -3.64 14.08 -46.69
C ASP A 366 -5.02 14.47 -46.14
N LYS A 367 -5.70 15.40 -46.81
CA LYS A 367 -7.02 15.88 -46.38
C LYS A 367 -8.04 14.73 -46.24
N ALA A 368 -7.85 13.61 -46.94
CA ALA A 368 -8.70 12.44 -46.82
C ALA A 368 -8.49 11.69 -45.50
N ARG A 369 -7.24 11.47 -45.08
CA ARG A 369 -6.88 10.87 -43.78
C ARG A 369 -7.24 11.79 -42.63
N GLY A 370 -7.04 13.09 -42.75
CA GLY A 370 -7.43 14.04 -41.71
C GLY A 370 -8.95 14.13 -41.55
N ASN A 371 -9.71 14.05 -42.65
CA ASN A 371 -11.16 13.89 -42.60
C ASN A 371 -11.60 12.53 -42.03
N ALA A 372 -10.87 11.44 -42.30
CA ALA A 372 -11.15 10.13 -41.70
C ALA A 372 -10.90 10.15 -40.19
N PHE A 373 -9.80 10.74 -39.74
CA PHE A 373 -9.51 10.97 -38.32
C PHE A 373 -10.58 11.86 -37.68
N LYS A 374 -10.97 12.96 -38.33
CA LYS A 374 -12.09 13.80 -37.88
C LYS A 374 -13.37 12.99 -37.72
N GLY A 375 -13.68 12.09 -38.65
CA GLY A 375 -14.80 11.17 -38.54
C GLY A 375 -14.69 10.29 -37.29
N VAL A 376 -13.54 9.64 -37.08
CA VAL A 376 -13.28 8.80 -35.89
C VAL A 376 -13.38 9.61 -34.59
N TYR A 377 -12.75 10.79 -34.54
CA TYR A 377 -12.79 11.67 -33.38
C TYR A 377 -14.22 12.09 -33.06
N GLN A 378 -14.97 12.60 -34.05
CA GLN A 378 -16.34 13.05 -33.84
C GLN A 378 -17.30 11.91 -33.47
N THR A 379 -17.07 10.70 -33.97
CA THR A 379 -17.93 9.54 -33.70
C THR A 379 -17.61 8.85 -32.37
N PHE A 380 -16.33 8.74 -31.99
CA PHE A 380 -15.92 7.89 -30.86
C PHE A 380 -15.30 8.65 -29.69
N ILE A 381 -14.51 9.69 -29.93
CA ILE A 381 -13.71 10.36 -28.88
C ILE A 381 -14.42 11.59 -28.33
N ALA A 382 -14.84 12.51 -29.20
CA ALA A 382 -15.51 13.75 -28.82
C ALA A 382 -16.77 13.53 -27.98
N PRO A 383 -17.63 12.52 -28.26
CA PRO A 383 -18.78 12.24 -27.40
C PRO A 383 -18.36 11.80 -26.00
N GLN A 384 -17.28 11.02 -25.86
CA GLN A 384 -16.79 10.55 -24.56
C GLN A 384 -16.19 11.70 -23.75
N ILE A 385 -15.34 12.53 -24.36
CA ILE A 385 -14.77 13.71 -23.70
C ILE A 385 -15.89 14.67 -23.27
N LYS A 386 -16.87 14.92 -24.15
CA LYS A 386 -18.03 15.76 -23.79
C LYS A 386 -18.85 15.18 -22.64
N ARG A 387 -19.01 13.86 -22.57
CA ARG A 387 -19.68 13.19 -21.44
C ARG A 387 -18.91 13.39 -20.15
N VAL A 388 -17.59 13.15 -20.16
CA VAL A 388 -16.70 13.37 -19.00
C VAL A 388 -16.77 14.82 -18.55
N GLN A 389 -16.63 15.78 -19.47
CA GLN A 389 -16.71 17.22 -19.16
C GLN A 389 -18.09 17.62 -18.61
N SER A 390 -19.17 17.21 -19.27
CA SER A 390 -20.55 17.49 -18.84
C SER A 390 -20.82 16.98 -17.44
N GLN A 391 -20.40 15.75 -17.15
CA GLN A 391 -20.65 15.12 -15.88
C GLN A 391 -19.75 15.71 -14.78
N SER A 392 -18.47 15.94 -15.08
CA SER A 392 -17.55 16.62 -14.17
C SER A 392 -18.04 18.03 -13.83
N LYS A 393 -18.63 18.74 -14.80
CA LYS A 393 -19.26 20.05 -14.59
C LYS A 393 -20.43 20.02 -13.62
N LYS A 394 -21.26 18.99 -13.68
CA LYS A 394 -22.36 18.79 -12.72
C LYS A 394 -21.81 18.46 -11.33
N TYR A 395 -20.73 17.69 -11.28
CA TYR A 395 -20.23 17.05 -10.07
C TYR A 395 -19.27 17.92 -9.24
N PHE A 396 -18.31 18.61 -9.86
CA PHE A 396 -17.22 19.28 -9.14
C PHE A 396 -17.65 20.31 -8.09
N PRO A 397 -18.71 21.12 -8.29
CA PRO A 397 -19.22 21.98 -7.23
C PRO A 397 -19.61 21.21 -5.95
N GLY A 398 -20.26 20.06 -6.11
CA GLY A 398 -20.58 19.15 -4.99
C GLY A 398 -19.34 18.44 -4.45
N ALA A 399 -18.41 18.03 -5.33
CA ALA A 399 -17.16 17.37 -4.96
C ALA A 399 -16.29 18.22 -4.02
N VAL A 400 -16.21 19.52 -4.29
CA VAL A 400 -15.47 20.46 -3.45
C VAL A 400 -16.12 20.59 -2.07
N ALA A 401 -17.45 20.64 -2.00
CA ALA A 401 -18.16 20.68 -0.72
C ALA A 401 -17.97 19.37 0.07
N ALA A 402 -18.16 18.21 -0.57
CA ALA A 402 -17.96 16.90 0.04
C ALA A 402 -16.50 16.66 0.46
N TYR A 403 -15.53 17.23 -0.26
CA TYR A 403 -14.14 17.20 0.17
C TYR A 403 -13.91 18.04 1.43
N GLN A 404 -14.55 19.20 1.56
CA GLN A 404 -14.44 20.01 2.78
C GLN A 404 -15.03 19.31 4.02
N GLU A 405 -16.09 18.52 3.81
CA GLU A 405 -16.67 17.67 4.86
C GLU A 405 -15.67 16.60 5.30
N ILE A 406 -15.06 15.88 4.35
CA ILE A 406 -14.14 14.79 4.66
C ILE A 406 -12.77 15.25 5.15
N TYR A 407 -12.31 16.43 4.73
CA TYR A 407 -10.96 16.93 5.04
C TYR A 407 -10.73 17.08 6.54
N ASN A 408 -11.79 17.36 7.29
CA ASN A 408 -11.73 17.51 8.75
C ASN A 408 -11.97 16.19 9.49
N LEU A 409 -12.33 15.12 8.80
CA LEU A 409 -12.54 13.81 9.41
C LEU A 409 -11.20 13.06 9.49
N PRO A 410 -10.73 12.74 10.70
CA PRO A 410 -9.54 11.93 10.85
C PRO A 410 -9.74 10.54 10.22
N ASP A 411 -8.65 9.87 9.87
CA ASP A 411 -8.64 8.45 9.47
C ASP A 411 -9.32 8.10 8.12
N MET A 412 -9.91 9.06 7.40
CA MET A 412 -10.53 8.82 6.08
C MET A 412 -9.51 8.53 4.97
N GLU A 413 -8.45 9.33 4.88
CA GLU A 413 -7.30 9.10 3.98
C GLU A 413 -5.99 8.89 4.77
N THR A 414 -6.09 8.60 6.07
CA THR A 414 -4.93 8.45 6.98
C THR A 414 -5.05 7.17 7.79
N ILE A 415 -3.94 6.71 8.39
CA ILE A 415 -3.93 5.51 9.23
C ILE A 415 -3.71 5.94 10.69
N SER A 416 -4.73 5.69 11.51
CA SER A 416 -4.68 5.99 12.94
C SER A 416 -3.73 5.04 13.68
N ALA A 417 -3.36 5.38 14.91
CA ALA A 417 -2.56 4.47 15.73
C ALA A 417 -3.30 3.15 16.02
N GLY A 418 -4.62 3.22 16.27
CA GLY A 418 -5.42 2.03 16.54
C GLY A 418 -5.60 1.15 15.31
N GLU A 419 -5.70 1.74 14.13
CA GLU A 419 -5.77 1.00 12.86
C GLU A 419 -4.44 0.37 12.49
N PHE A 420 -3.33 1.09 12.72
CA PHE A 420 -2.00 0.54 12.54
C PHE A 420 -1.81 -0.75 13.35
N GLU A 421 -2.21 -0.78 14.63
CA GLU A 421 -2.07 -1.99 15.44
C GLU A 421 -2.88 -3.18 14.88
N LYS A 422 -4.00 -2.94 14.17
CA LYS A 422 -4.78 -4.00 13.52
C LYS A 422 -4.08 -4.60 12.30
N ILE A 423 -3.23 -3.83 11.61
CA ILE A 423 -2.53 -4.29 10.39
C ILE A 423 -1.06 -4.60 10.61
N ARG A 424 -0.49 -4.21 11.76
CA ARG A 424 0.94 -4.30 12.07
C ARG A 424 1.53 -5.69 11.85
N GLU A 425 0.77 -6.74 12.15
CA GLU A 425 1.24 -8.12 11.99
C GLU A 425 1.26 -8.60 10.52
N TYR A 426 0.58 -7.91 9.60
CA TYR A 426 0.47 -8.30 8.18
C TYR A 426 1.41 -7.53 7.25
N ILE A 427 2.04 -6.45 7.74
CA ILE A 427 2.87 -5.56 6.92
C ILE A 427 4.32 -5.52 7.41
N THR A 428 5.23 -5.30 6.47
CA THR A 428 6.65 -5.09 6.75
C THR A 428 7.27 -4.04 5.84
N THR A 429 8.43 -3.54 6.23
CA THR A 429 9.37 -2.83 5.35
C THR A 429 10.66 -3.61 5.13
N ASN A 430 10.81 -4.76 5.81
CA ASN A 430 12.03 -5.55 5.89
C ASN A 430 11.72 -6.96 5.37
N SER A 431 11.84 -7.18 4.08
CA SER A 431 11.81 -8.53 3.51
C SER A 431 12.81 -8.62 2.38
N THR A 432 13.19 -9.84 1.99
CA THR A 432 14.20 -10.07 0.97
C THR A 432 13.57 -10.10 -0.41
N LEU A 433 14.29 -9.51 -1.36
CA LEU A 433 14.03 -9.58 -2.77
C LEU A 433 15.37 -9.89 -3.47
N PRO A 434 15.44 -10.87 -4.39
CA PRO A 434 16.72 -11.20 -5.04
C PRO A 434 17.34 -10.04 -5.82
N ARG A 435 16.51 -9.12 -6.32
CA ARG A 435 16.89 -7.88 -7.00
C ARG A 435 15.73 -6.89 -7.00
N ASP A 436 16.00 -5.60 -6.76
CA ASP A 436 14.96 -4.56 -6.73
C ASP A 436 14.35 -4.27 -8.12
N TRP A 437 15.15 -4.50 -9.17
CA TRP A 437 14.80 -4.13 -10.54
C TRP A 437 14.97 -5.33 -11.48
N SER A 438 14.12 -5.40 -12.50
CA SER A 438 14.31 -6.31 -13.63
C SER A 438 15.65 -6.02 -14.31
N GLN A 439 16.12 -6.97 -15.13
CA GLN A 439 17.27 -6.73 -15.98
C GLN A 439 17.01 -5.49 -16.86
N GLU A 440 17.99 -4.59 -16.91
CA GLU A 440 17.89 -3.40 -17.73
C GLU A 440 17.98 -3.75 -19.21
N GLN A 441 17.21 -3.02 -20.01
CA GLN A 441 17.18 -3.19 -21.46
C GLN A 441 17.12 -1.84 -22.16
N MET A 442 17.77 -1.78 -23.32
CA MET A 442 17.76 -0.60 -24.17
C MET A 442 16.38 -0.44 -24.83
N VAL A 443 15.88 0.78 -24.88
CA VAL A 443 14.68 1.11 -25.64
C VAL A 443 15.02 1.17 -27.13
N GLU A 444 14.25 0.47 -27.97
CA GLU A 444 14.52 0.39 -29.42
C GLU A 444 14.06 1.62 -30.20
N GLY A 445 13.20 2.45 -29.61
CA GLY A 445 12.61 3.64 -30.23
C GLY A 445 12.84 4.89 -29.40
N GLU A 446 12.42 6.02 -29.95
CA GLU A 446 12.27 7.26 -29.19
C GLU A 446 11.16 7.09 -28.13
N ILE A 447 11.37 7.70 -26.96
CA ILE A 447 10.30 7.91 -25.98
C ILE A 447 10.00 9.40 -26.00
N SER A 448 8.89 9.76 -26.65
CA SER A 448 8.37 11.12 -26.61
C SER A 448 7.03 11.15 -25.88
N ASN A 449 6.75 12.29 -25.26
CA ASN A 449 5.44 12.63 -24.73
C ASN A 449 4.41 12.89 -25.85
N SER A 450 4.76 12.62 -27.11
CA SER A 450 4.02 12.98 -28.32
C SER A 450 3.06 11.99 -28.92
N ALA A 451 2.82 10.89 -28.23
CA ALA A 451 1.68 10.05 -28.55
C ALA A 451 0.37 10.87 -28.50
N LEU A 452 -0.60 10.49 -29.34
CA LEU A 452 -1.88 11.19 -29.57
C LEU A 452 -2.73 11.48 -28.30
N LEU A 453 -2.38 10.89 -27.16
CA LEU A 453 -3.04 11.05 -25.86
C LEU A 453 -2.11 11.65 -24.78
N GLY A 454 -0.92 12.14 -25.14
CA GLY A 454 0.06 12.70 -24.19
C GLY A 454 0.72 11.67 -23.27
N VAL A 455 0.49 10.37 -23.50
CA VAL A 455 1.06 9.27 -22.72
C VAL A 455 2.28 8.66 -23.43
N PRO A 456 3.47 8.67 -22.81
CA PRO A 456 4.68 8.14 -23.45
C PRO A 456 4.56 6.64 -23.74
N GLN A 457 5.09 6.21 -24.88
CA GLN A 457 5.16 4.81 -25.27
C GLN A 457 6.62 4.43 -25.48
N MET A 458 7.01 3.25 -24.97
CA MET A 458 8.35 2.71 -25.16
C MET A 458 8.30 1.32 -25.81
N ARG A 459 9.18 1.12 -26.78
CA ARG A 459 9.35 -0.16 -27.46
C ARG A 459 10.50 -0.95 -26.84
N LEU A 460 10.15 -2.07 -26.21
CA LEU A 460 11.10 -2.90 -25.47
C LEU A 460 11.28 -4.28 -26.11
N PRO A 461 12.50 -4.84 -26.12
CA PRO A 461 12.75 -6.21 -26.54
C PRO A 461 11.98 -7.24 -25.70
N ARG A 462 11.86 -7.01 -24.39
CA ARG A 462 11.11 -7.86 -23.46
C ARG A 462 10.17 -7.01 -22.61
N TYR A 463 8.86 -7.22 -22.74
CA TYR A 463 7.86 -6.47 -21.96
C TYR A 463 7.27 -7.30 -20.81
N ASP A 464 7.88 -8.45 -20.48
CA ASP A 464 7.37 -9.43 -19.52
C ASP A 464 7.28 -8.95 -18.06
N PHE A 465 7.77 -7.74 -17.76
CA PHE A 465 7.79 -7.16 -16.41
C PHE A 465 7.04 -5.82 -16.31
N PHE A 466 6.18 -5.47 -17.26
CA PHE A 466 5.60 -4.12 -17.38
C PHE A 466 4.07 -4.13 -17.41
N ASN A 467 3.43 -4.85 -16.49
CA ASN A 467 1.98 -4.81 -16.38
C ASN A 467 1.48 -3.48 -15.76
N PRO A 468 0.16 -3.22 -15.79
CA PRO A 468 -0.40 -1.99 -15.22
C PRO A 468 -0.02 -1.82 -13.74
N GLY A 469 0.44 -0.63 -13.38
CA GLY A 469 0.87 -0.26 -12.03
C GLY A 469 2.33 -0.57 -11.68
N THR A 470 3.12 -1.13 -12.61
CA THR A 470 4.56 -1.30 -12.40
C THR A 470 5.29 0.04 -12.47
N VAL A 471 6.10 0.34 -11.45
CA VAL A 471 7.05 1.47 -11.49
C VAL A 471 8.20 1.14 -12.44
N VAL A 472 8.46 2.03 -13.38
CA VAL A 472 9.50 1.92 -14.40
C VAL A 472 10.59 2.93 -14.12
N ARG A 473 11.84 2.49 -14.06
CA ARG A 473 13.01 3.36 -14.04
C ARG A 473 13.54 3.53 -15.46
N ILE A 474 13.78 4.77 -15.86
CA ILE A 474 14.30 5.16 -17.17
C ILE A 474 15.57 5.97 -16.93
N ARG A 475 16.68 5.55 -17.51
CA ARG A 475 17.98 6.24 -17.35
C ARG A 475 18.73 6.32 -18.66
N SER A 476 19.56 7.34 -18.83
CA SER A 476 20.41 7.43 -20.01
C SER A 476 21.48 6.35 -19.97
N ASN A 477 21.81 5.83 -21.15
CA ASN A 477 22.93 4.92 -21.33
C ASN A 477 24.29 5.64 -21.28
N SER A 478 24.31 6.97 -21.41
CA SER A 478 25.51 7.79 -21.47
C SER A 478 25.64 8.80 -20.33
N ASP A 479 24.52 9.32 -19.82
CA ASP A 479 24.51 10.30 -18.72
C ASP A 479 23.90 9.71 -17.43
N PRO A 480 24.70 9.41 -16.40
CA PRO A 480 24.17 8.85 -15.16
C PRO A 480 23.23 9.80 -14.39
N ASN A 481 23.29 11.11 -14.65
CA ASN A 481 22.43 12.09 -13.99
C ASN A 481 21.08 12.28 -14.71
N LYS A 482 20.97 11.83 -15.96
CA LYS A 482 19.71 11.84 -16.71
C LYS A 482 18.96 10.55 -16.42
N PHE A 483 18.06 10.60 -15.43
CA PHE A 483 17.16 9.51 -15.10
C PHE A 483 15.84 10.04 -14.55
N GLU A 484 14.81 9.21 -14.64
CA GLU A 484 13.48 9.47 -14.11
C GLU A 484 12.72 8.16 -13.88
N TYR A 485 11.52 8.27 -13.32
CA TYR A 485 10.61 7.14 -13.20
C TYR A 485 9.25 7.45 -13.82
N GLY A 486 8.57 6.41 -14.28
CA GLY A 486 7.19 6.49 -14.75
C GLY A 486 6.39 5.30 -14.24
N LEU A 487 5.07 5.36 -14.40
CA LEU A 487 4.18 4.26 -14.07
C LEU A 487 3.66 3.58 -15.33
N ALA A 488 3.78 2.26 -15.44
CA ALA A 488 3.20 1.53 -16.56
C ALA A 488 1.67 1.56 -16.49
N ALA A 489 1.00 2.14 -17.48
CA ALA A 489 -0.44 2.04 -17.66
C ALA A 489 -0.84 0.69 -18.26
N GLY A 490 0.06 0.08 -19.04
CA GLY A 490 -0.11 -1.27 -19.58
C GLY A 490 0.93 -1.61 -20.63
N ALA A 491 1.10 -2.90 -20.90
CA ALA A 491 1.97 -3.40 -21.95
C ALA A 491 1.21 -4.26 -22.95
N PHE A 492 1.47 -4.04 -24.22
CA PHE A 492 0.82 -4.72 -25.34
C PHE A 492 1.85 -5.48 -26.17
N PRO A 493 1.55 -6.74 -26.57
CA PRO A 493 2.40 -7.46 -27.49
C PRO A 493 2.62 -6.62 -28.76
N THR A 494 3.87 -6.40 -29.13
CA THR A 494 4.23 -5.86 -30.43
C THR A 494 3.87 -6.91 -31.48
N PRO A 495 2.82 -6.71 -32.29
CA PRO A 495 2.46 -7.74 -33.25
C PRO A 495 3.58 -7.81 -34.29
N ARG A 496 4.03 -9.03 -34.64
CA ARG A 496 5.07 -9.27 -35.66
C ARG A 496 4.73 -8.73 -37.07
N GLY A 497 3.60 -8.05 -37.25
CA GLY A 497 3.19 -7.34 -38.47
C GLY A 497 2.28 -6.14 -38.23
N GLY A 498 2.30 -5.53 -37.03
CA GLY A 498 1.30 -4.54 -36.62
C GLY A 498 -0.06 -5.17 -36.29
N PHE A 499 -0.92 -4.44 -35.57
CA PHE A 499 -2.26 -4.91 -35.21
C PHE A 499 -2.99 -5.24 -36.53
N ARG A 500 -3.48 -6.47 -36.74
CA ARG A 500 -4.15 -6.84 -38.00
C ARG A 500 -5.36 -5.93 -38.21
N GLY A 501 -5.24 -4.98 -39.15
CA GLY A 501 -6.24 -3.96 -39.46
C GLY A 501 -5.82 -2.51 -39.15
N GLY A 502 -4.80 -2.31 -38.32
CA GLY A 502 -4.14 -1.01 -38.11
C GLY A 502 -2.88 -0.96 -38.96
N GLY A 503 -2.88 -0.19 -40.04
CA GLY A 503 -1.66 0.05 -40.82
C GLY A 503 -0.53 0.66 -39.97
N ARG A 504 0.66 0.84 -40.56
CA ARG A 504 1.69 1.75 -40.02
C ARG A 504 1.02 3.12 -39.77
N GLY A 505 0.78 3.45 -38.50
CA GLY A 505 -0.16 4.52 -38.07
C GLY A 505 -1.17 4.11 -36.99
N SER A 506 -1.17 2.85 -36.54
CA SER A 506 -1.89 2.41 -35.34
C SER A 506 -1.46 3.20 -34.09
N ILE A 507 -2.45 3.68 -33.32
CA ILE A 507 -2.28 4.41 -32.03
C ILE A 507 -1.53 3.56 -30.98
N PHE A 508 -1.56 2.24 -31.17
CA PHE A 508 -0.84 1.26 -30.36
C PHE A 508 0.15 0.53 -31.25
N GLN A 509 1.42 0.91 -31.20
CA GLN A 509 2.48 0.24 -31.97
C GLN A 509 3.00 -1.04 -31.27
N GLY A 510 2.46 -1.36 -30.08
CA GLY A 510 2.93 -2.42 -29.20
C GLY A 510 4.18 -1.98 -28.44
N GLY A 511 4.28 -2.39 -27.17
CA GLY A 511 5.22 -1.81 -26.22
C GLY A 511 4.55 -1.51 -24.88
N VAL A 512 5.28 -0.79 -24.02
CA VAL A 512 4.81 -0.35 -22.71
C VAL A 512 4.32 1.09 -22.82
N ILE A 513 3.13 1.35 -22.30
CA ILE A 513 2.52 2.68 -22.21
C ILE A 513 2.71 3.16 -20.78
N LEU A 514 3.14 4.41 -20.63
CA LEU A 514 3.25 5.06 -19.33
C LEU A 514 1.99 5.89 -19.04
N LYS A 515 1.65 6.00 -17.76
CA LYS A 515 0.46 6.72 -17.29
C LYS A 515 0.67 8.23 -17.34
N GLU A 516 1.81 8.70 -16.85
CA GLU A 516 2.13 10.13 -16.82
C GLU A 516 3.17 10.52 -17.89
N PRO A 517 3.14 11.78 -18.38
CA PRO A 517 4.22 12.34 -19.18
C PRO A 517 5.56 12.27 -18.44
N LEU A 518 6.63 12.06 -19.19
CA LEU A 518 8.00 12.08 -18.68
C LEU A 518 8.55 13.50 -18.63
N ARG A 519 9.49 13.73 -17.72
CA ARG A 519 10.29 14.97 -17.64
C ARG A 519 11.21 15.11 -18.84
N TYR A 520 11.77 14.01 -19.33
CA TYR A 520 12.67 14.02 -20.48
C TYR A 520 12.05 13.35 -21.69
N GLU A 521 12.40 13.86 -22.86
CA GLU A 521 12.31 13.10 -24.10
C GLU A 521 13.62 12.31 -24.30
N TRP A 522 13.46 11.12 -24.86
CA TRP A 522 14.54 10.15 -25.00
C TRP A 522 14.71 9.79 -26.46
N ALA A 523 15.89 10.08 -27.00
CA ALA A 523 16.22 9.71 -28.37
C ALA A 523 16.29 8.18 -28.54
N GLU A 524 16.23 7.74 -29.80
CA GLU A 524 16.35 6.32 -30.14
C GLU A 524 17.60 5.70 -29.51
N ARG A 525 17.43 4.63 -28.74
CA ARG A 525 18.52 3.90 -28.06
C ARG A 525 19.32 4.75 -27.08
N GLU A 526 18.77 5.84 -26.57
CA GLU A 526 19.37 6.63 -25.47
C GLU A 526 19.00 6.03 -24.10
N ALA A 527 17.76 5.57 -23.95
CA ALA A 527 17.21 5.12 -22.68
C ALA A 527 17.47 3.64 -22.39
N MET A 528 17.83 3.34 -21.14
CA MET A 528 17.80 2.04 -20.51
C MET A 528 16.63 1.99 -19.53
N VAL A 529 15.84 0.93 -19.59
CA VAL A 529 14.67 0.77 -18.71
C VAL A 529 14.71 -0.50 -17.88
N SER A 530 14.16 -0.42 -16.68
CA SER A 530 13.93 -1.56 -15.78
C SER A 530 12.63 -1.39 -15.02
N ALA A 531 11.96 -2.50 -14.73
CA ALA A 531 10.75 -2.56 -13.93
C ALA A 531 11.06 -2.85 -12.46
N ALA A 532 10.42 -2.15 -11.54
CA ALA A 532 10.51 -2.43 -10.11
C ALA A 532 9.87 -3.80 -9.81
N LEU A 533 10.61 -4.67 -9.12
CA LEU A 533 10.10 -5.97 -8.69
C LEU A 533 9.39 -5.86 -7.34
N ARG A 534 8.56 -6.86 -7.04
CA ARG A 534 7.71 -6.88 -5.85
C ARG A 534 8.26 -7.91 -4.88
N HIS A 535 8.23 -7.64 -3.58
CA HIS A 535 8.71 -8.62 -2.58
C HIS A 535 7.78 -9.83 -2.51
N PRO A 536 8.30 -11.06 -2.62
CA PRO A 536 7.48 -12.24 -2.45
C PRO A 536 7.02 -12.36 -1.00
N VAL A 537 5.93 -13.10 -0.80
CA VAL A 537 5.45 -13.50 0.53
C VAL A 537 5.79 -14.97 0.75
N ASN A 538 6.39 -15.32 1.89
CA ASN A 538 6.58 -16.72 2.27
C ASN A 538 5.20 -17.33 2.58
N ILE A 539 4.74 -18.24 1.72
CA ILE A 539 3.40 -18.82 1.83
C ILE A 539 3.25 -19.66 3.11
N ASN A 540 4.32 -20.32 3.58
CA ASN A 540 4.29 -21.28 4.68
C ASN A 540 4.23 -20.63 6.07
N THR A 541 4.59 -19.35 6.17
CA THR A 541 4.59 -18.58 7.42
C THR A 541 3.60 -17.42 7.41
N ALA A 542 3.06 -17.07 6.23
CA ALA A 542 2.13 -15.97 6.06
C ALA A 542 0.80 -16.21 6.80
N PRO A 543 0.28 -15.21 7.53
CA PRO A 543 -1.07 -15.27 8.07
C PRO A 543 -2.12 -15.47 6.96
N ALA A 544 -3.22 -16.19 7.28
CA ALA A 544 -4.34 -16.41 6.36
C ALA A 544 -4.80 -15.14 5.64
N ARG A 545 -4.89 -14.02 6.38
CA ARG A 545 -5.30 -12.72 5.86
C ARG A 545 -4.34 -12.17 4.79
N VAL A 546 -3.03 -12.43 4.93
CA VAL A 546 -2.04 -12.04 3.92
C VAL A 546 -2.23 -12.88 2.66
N ILE A 547 -2.36 -14.19 2.78
CA ILE A 547 -2.55 -15.09 1.62
C ILE A 547 -3.83 -14.73 0.87
N GLN A 548 -4.94 -14.54 1.59
CA GLN A 548 -6.20 -14.11 1.00
C GLN A 548 -6.06 -12.75 0.30
N ALA A 549 -5.41 -11.76 0.92
CA ALA A 549 -5.22 -10.44 0.29
C ALA A 549 -4.33 -10.49 -0.96
N VAL A 550 -3.34 -11.40 -1.00
CA VAL A 550 -2.52 -11.66 -2.19
C VAL A 550 -3.35 -12.26 -3.30
N LEU A 551 -4.28 -13.18 -3.02
CA LEU A 551 -5.09 -13.86 -4.02
C LEU A 551 -6.24 -13.00 -4.57
N THR A 552 -6.85 -12.17 -3.72
CA THR A 552 -8.06 -11.39 -4.07
C THR A 552 -7.82 -10.41 -5.22
N GLY A 553 -8.66 -10.52 -6.24
CA GLY A 553 -8.75 -9.61 -7.38
C GLY A 553 -7.72 -9.81 -8.48
N ILE A 554 -6.87 -10.84 -8.41
CA ILE A 554 -5.96 -11.17 -9.50
C ILE A 554 -6.78 -11.46 -10.77
N SER A 555 -6.35 -10.93 -11.91
CA SER A 555 -7.02 -11.15 -13.19
C SER A 555 -6.07 -11.12 -14.38
N THR A 556 -6.37 -11.94 -15.38
CA THR A 556 -5.77 -11.85 -16.74
C THR A 556 -6.72 -11.22 -17.77
N ASN A 557 -7.96 -10.94 -17.38
CA ASN A 557 -8.97 -10.43 -18.27
C ASN A 557 -8.76 -8.92 -18.48
N ARG A 558 -8.65 -8.48 -19.72
CA ARG A 558 -8.36 -7.07 -20.05
C ARG A 558 -9.49 -6.45 -20.87
N PHE A 559 -9.93 -7.13 -21.94
CA PHE A 559 -10.92 -6.58 -22.89
C PHE A 559 -12.21 -7.41 -22.99
N GLY A 560 -12.45 -8.30 -22.03
CA GLY A 560 -13.66 -9.12 -22.00
C GLY A 560 -14.92 -8.29 -21.78
N ARG A 561 -16.07 -8.79 -22.28
CA ARG A 561 -17.39 -8.20 -21.98
C ARG A 561 -17.80 -8.36 -20.52
N ASN A 562 -17.32 -9.44 -19.89
CA ASN A 562 -17.43 -9.70 -18.47
C ASN A 562 -16.00 -9.77 -17.95
N PHE A 563 -15.64 -8.89 -17.02
CA PHE A 563 -14.34 -8.93 -16.37
C PHE A 563 -14.36 -10.04 -15.32
N ASN A 564 -13.39 -10.96 -15.37
CA ASN A 564 -13.26 -12.06 -14.41
C ASN A 564 -12.05 -11.82 -13.54
N SER A 565 -12.21 -11.91 -12.24
CA SER A 565 -11.15 -11.77 -11.25
C SER A 565 -11.44 -12.66 -10.06
N VAL A 566 -10.39 -13.12 -9.40
CA VAL A 566 -10.51 -13.92 -8.17
C VAL A 566 -11.36 -13.15 -7.15
N THR A 567 -12.54 -13.66 -6.85
CA THR A 567 -13.45 -13.07 -5.86
C THR A 567 -12.93 -13.26 -4.44
N VAL A 568 -13.52 -12.54 -3.47
CA VAL A 568 -13.14 -12.66 -2.04
C VAL A 568 -13.40 -14.08 -1.53
N GLU A 569 -14.51 -14.69 -1.96
CA GLU A 569 -14.91 -16.04 -1.57
C GLU A 569 -13.99 -17.12 -2.17
N GLU A 570 -13.62 -16.99 -3.45
CA GLU A 570 -12.64 -17.87 -4.11
C GLU A 570 -11.27 -17.78 -3.42
N ALA A 571 -10.81 -16.55 -3.13
CA ALA A 571 -9.56 -16.32 -2.40
C ALA A 571 -9.60 -16.95 -1.01
N ARG A 572 -10.72 -16.84 -0.28
CA ARG A 572 -10.90 -17.46 1.04
C ARG A 572 -10.84 -18.99 0.98
N LYS A 573 -11.59 -19.61 0.07
CA LYS A 573 -11.60 -21.07 -0.12
C LYS A 573 -10.24 -21.61 -0.52
N LEU A 574 -9.54 -20.93 -1.43
CA LEU A 574 -8.20 -21.32 -1.82
C LEU A 574 -7.21 -21.13 -0.66
N THR A 575 -7.33 -20.07 0.12
CA THR A 575 -6.50 -19.85 1.32
C THR A 575 -6.67 -20.99 2.32
N GLU A 576 -7.91 -21.41 2.61
CA GLU A 576 -8.19 -22.55 3.49
C GLU A 576 -7.55 -23.85 2.99
N ARG A 577 -7.58 -24.08 1.67
CA ARG A 577 -6.91 -25.23 1.06
C ARG A 577 -5.39 -25.14 1.19
N LEU A 578 -4.80 -23.98 0.88
CA LEU A 578 -3.35 -23.78 0.99
C LEU A 578 -2.87 -24.00 2.42
N MET A 579 -3.58 -23.45 3.41
CA MET A 579 -3.23 -23.64 4.83
C MET A 579 -3.31 -25.09 5.28
N ALA A 580 -4.23 -25.89 4.72
CA ALA A 580 -4.36 -27.31 5.06
C ALA A 580 -3.23 -28.17 4.47
N GLU A 581 -2.58 -27.69 3.40
CA GLU A 581 -1.51 -28.41 2.69
C GLU A 581 -0.11 -27.87 3.05
N MET A 582 0.01 -26.89 3.97
CA MET A 582 1.32 -26.41 4.41
C MET A 582 2.10 -27.50 5.17
N PRO A 583 3.44 -27.60 5.00
CA PRO A 583 4.27 -26.73 4.17
C PRO A 583 4.21 -27.08 2.67
N ILE A 584 4.17 -26.04 1.83
CA ILE A 584 4.24 -26.15 0.37
C ILE A 584 5.71 -26.07 -0.06
N GLU A 585 6.19 -27.10 -0.75
CA GLU A 585 7.61 -27.27 -1.11
C GLU A 585 8.05 -26.41 -2.29
N GLY A 586 7.11 -25.94 -3.11
CA GLY A 586 7.44 -25.12 -4.26
C GLY A 586 6.30 -24.87 -5.24
N PHE A 587 6.67 -24.34 -6.42
CA PHE A 587 5.70 -23.91 -7.42
C PHE A 587 4.87 -25.05 -8.02
N GLU A 588 5.45 -26.23 -8.24
CA GLU A 588 4.72 -27.36 -8.83
C GLU A 588 3.64 -27.92 -7.86
N GLU A 589 3.91 -27.90 -6.56
CA GLU A 589 2.93 -28.29 -5.56
C GLU A 589 1.83 -27.24 -5.41
N LEU A 590 2.20 -25.95 -5.31
CA LEU A 590 1.25 -24.84 -5.38
C LEU A 590 0.34 -24.97 -6.61
N ARG A 591 0.93 -25.28 -7.77
CA ARG A 591 0.20 -25.48 -9.01
C ARG A 591 -0.80 -26.62 -8.91
N THR A 592 -0.40 -27.74 -8.34
CA THR A 592 -1.28 -28.91 -8.14
C THR A 592 -2.47 -28.55 -7.25
N ILE A 593 -2.25 -27.80 -6.16
CA ILE A 593 -3.32 -27.35 -5.24
C ILE A 593 -4.28 -26.40 -5.96
N VAL A 594 -3.77 -25.44 -6.73
CA VAL A 594 -4.58 -24.47 -7.48
C VAL A 594 -5.38 -25.15 -8.59
N GLU A 595 -4.78 -26.08 -9.34
CA GLU A 595 -5.47 -26.86 -10.37
C GLU A 595 -6.55 -27.77 -9.75
N ALA A 596 -6.30 -28.35 -8.57
CA ALA A 596 -7.29 -29.13 -7.83
C ALA A 596 -8.47 -28.27 -7.35
N ALA A 597 -8.22 -27.05 -6.88
CA ALA A 597 -9.27 -26.09 -6.48
C ALA A 597 -10.15 -25.66 -7.66
N GLN A 598 -9.58 -25.54 -8.86
CA GLN A 598 -10.36 -25.34 -10.08
C GLN A 598 -11.23 -26.57 -10.41
N LEU A 599 -10.67 -27.78 -10.29
CA LEU A 599 -11.42 -29.02 -10.57
C LEU A 599 -12.57 -29.26 -9.58
N SER A 600 -12.45 -28.80 -8.32
CA SER A 600 -13.53 -28.87 -7.33
C SER A 600 -14.60 -27.79 -7.49
N GLY A 601 -14.38 -26.81 -8.36
CA GLY A 601 -15.27 -25.66 -8.55
C GLY A 601 -15.14 -24.58 -7.47
N ASP A 602 -14.02 -24.57 -6.74
CA ASP A 602 -13.71 -23.49 -5.78
C ASP A 602 -13.07 -22.26 -6.45
N LEU A 603 -12.62 -22.40 -7.70
CA LEU A 603 -12.12 -21.32 -8.56
C LEU A 603 -12.80 -21.41 -9.93
N ASP A 604 -13.14 -20.28 -10.55
CA ASP A 604 -13.49 -20.26 -11.97
C ASP A 604 -12.24 -20.49 -12.86
N GLY A 605 -12.46 -21.00 -14.07
CA GLY A 605 -11.43 -21.60 -14.89
C GLY A 605 -10.36 -20.66 -15.42
N GLN A 606 -10.59 -19.34 -15.41
CA GLN A 606 -9.56 -18.35 -15.77
C GLN A 606 -8.73 -17.89 -14.55
N ASP A 607 -9.21 -18.13 -13.33
CA ASP A 607 -8.59 -17.63 -12.12
C ASP A 607 -7.36 -18.42 -11.72
N SER A 608 -7.37 -19.74 -11.92
CA SER A 608 -6.19 -20.60 -11.73
C SER A 608 -4.99 -20.09 -12.54
N SER A 609 -5.18 -19.81 -13.84
CA SER A 609 -4.11 -19.27 -14.68
C SER A 609 -3.64 -17.90 -14.19
N ALA A 610 -4.54 -17.05 -13.69
CA ALA A 610 -4.19 -15.73 -13.19
C ALA A 610 -3.33 -15.83 -11.92
N ILE A 611 -3.74 -16.69 -10.98
CA ILE A 611 -3.03 -16.99 -9.73
C ILE A 611 -1.63 -17.54 -10.02
N LEU A 612 -1.52 -18.53 -10.91
CA LEU A 612 -0.23 -19.16 -11.25
C LEU A 612 0.74 -18.20 -11.95
N ILE A 613 0.24 -17.33 -12.84
CA ILE A 613 1.08 -16.30 -13.47
C ILE A 613 1.55 -15.29 -12.42
N ASN A 614 0.66 -14.84 -11.53
CA ASN A 614 0.98 -13.89 -10.46
C ASN A 614 2.00 -14.47 -9.47
N ALA A 615 1.88 -15.76 -9.12
CA ALA A 615 2.81 -16.47 -8.24
C ALA A 615 4.23 -16.61 -8.81
N LEU A 616 4.40 -16.59 -10.14
CA LEU A 616 5.73 -16.63 -10.77
C LEU A 616 6.29 -15.24 -11.08
N ASN A 617 5.45 -14.36 -11.64
CA ASN A 617 5.84 -13.03 -12.06
C ASN A 617 4.63 -12.09 -11.93
N PRO A 618 4.52 -11.35 -10.82
CA PRO A 618 3.38 -10.47 -10.57
C PRO A 618 3.40 -9.25 -11.49
N ASN A 619 4.51 -8.99 -12.19
CA ASN A 619 4.65 -7.95 -13.20
C ASN A 619 4.31 -8.45 -14.63
N ASN A 620 3.83 -9.68 -14.79
CA ASN A 620 3.57 -10.25 -16.10
C ASN A 620 2.49 -9.44 -16.85
N PRO A 621 2.74 -9.00 -18.09
CA PRO A 621 1.83 -8.16 -18.87
C PRO A 621 0.51 -8.82 -19.23
N ARG A 622 0.35 -10.13 -19.01
CA ARG A 622 -0.96 -10.82 -19.12
C ARG A 622 -1.89 -10.50 -17.96
N LEU A 623 -1.34 -10.12 -16.80
CA LEU A 623 -2.13 -9.68 -15.66
C LEU A 623 -2.65 -8.27 -15.91
N SER A 624 -3.96 -8.10 -15.80
CA SER A 624 -4.62 -6.79 -15.78
C SER A 624 -4.70 -6.25 -14.35
N VAL A 625 -4.86 -7.16 -13.37
CA VAL A 625 -4.75 -6.89 -11.93
C VAL A 625 -3.82 -7.92 -11.33
N SER A 626 -2.93 -7.47 -10.45
CA SER A 626 -1.90 -8.29 -9.82
C SER A 626 -1.60 -7.75 -8.41
N THR A 627 -0.98 -8.57 -7.58
CA THR A 627 -0.64 -8.23 -6.19
C THR A 627 0.87 -8.41 -5.98
N THR A 628 1.30 -9.53 -5.41
CA THR A 628 2.69 -9.98 -5.34
C THR A 628 2.76 -11.50 -5.48
N TRP A 629 3.97 -12.04 -5.55
CA TRP A 629 4.25 -13.46 -5.73
C TRP A 629 4.57 -14.17 -4.41
N PHE A 630 4.69 -15.50 -4.46
CA PHE A 630 5.04 -16.31 -3.29
C PHE A 630 6.50 -16.76 -3.34
N CYS A 631 7.12 -16.88 -2.17
CA CYS A 631 8.30 -17.69 -1.93
C CYS A 631 7.96 -18.77 -0.88
N TYR A 632 8.93 -19.64 -0.60
CA TYR A 632 8.72 -20.81 0.24
C TYR A 632 9.65 -20.83 1.46
N ASN A 633 10.54 -19.85 1.58
CA ASN A 633 11.49 -19.69 2.68
C ASN A 633 11.43 -18.27 3.28
N THR A 634 11.94 -18.13 4.50
CA THR A 634 11.97 -16.90 5.31
C THR A 634 13.02 -15.90 4.84
N ASN A 635 14.01 -16.37 4.07
CA ASN A 635 15.22 -15.61 3.71
C ASN A 635 15.95 -15.04 4.94
N GLU A 636 15.82 -15.67 6.10
CA GLU A 636 16.52 -15.34 7.34
C GLU A 636 16.24 -13.92 7.87
N ILE A 637 15.07 -13.35 7.56
CA ILE A 637 14.65 -12.04 8.09
C ILE A 637 13.50 -12.24 9.08
N TYR A 638 13.83 -12.03 10.35
CA TYR A 638 12.89 -12.24 11.45
C TYR A 638 12.76 -11.00 12.34
N THR A 639 11.56 -10.83 12.90
CA THR A 639 11.35 -10.01 14.11
C THR A 639 11.29 -10.92 15.33
N ILE A 640 12.07 -10.60 16.36
CA ILE A 640 12.06 -11.31 17.64
C ILE A 640 11.45 -10.38 18.71
N GLU A 641 10.29 -10.74 19.21
CA GLU A 641 9.65 -10.08 20.35
C GLU A 641 9.92 -10.90 21.62
N SER A 642 10.75 -10.35 22.52
CA SER A 642 11.13 -11.02 23.76
C SER A 642 10.49 -10.37 24.98
N THR A 643 9.89 -11.19 25.85
CA THR A 643 9.25 -10.75 27.09
C THR A 643 9.98 -11.31 28.30
N GLY A 644 10.23 -10.45 29.29
CA GLY A 644 10.76 -10.83 30.59
C GLY A 644 9.88 -10.27 31.70
N VAL A 645 9.35 -11.15 32.55
CA VAL A 645 8.55 -10.77 33.72
C VAL A 645 9.34 -11.10 34.98
N THR A 646 9.28 -10.25 35.99
CA THR A 646 9.86 -10.52 37.31
C THR A 646 8.93 -10.04 38.40
N ARG A 647 8.67 -10.88 39.40
CA ARG A 647 7.86 -10.50 40.56
C ARG A 647 8.61 -9.47 41.40
N SER A 648 8.00 -8.31 41.63
CA SER A 648 8.55 -7.34 42.58
C SER A 648 8.04 -7.63 43.99
N PRO A 649 8.91 -7.67 45.01
CA PRO A 649 8.49 -7.69 46.42
C PRO A 649 7.69 -6.44 46.83
N SER A 650 7.78 -5.36 46.03
CA SER A 650 7.11 -4.09 46.29
C SER A 650 5.66 -4.03 45.77
N GLY A 651 5.17 -5.07 45.08
CA GLY A 651 3.80 -5.14 44.58
C GLY A 651 2.91 -5.88 45.57
N PHE A 652 1.85 -5.22 46.06
CA PHE A 652 0.77 -5.94 46.71
C PHE A 652 0.00 -6.73 45.63
N PRO A 653 -0.32 -8.01 45.86
CA PRO A 653 -1.36 -8.66 45.10
C PRO A 653 -2.69 -8.09 45.60
N ASP A 654 -3.24 -7.09 44.92
CA ASP A 654 -4.68 -6.82 45.06
C ASP A 654 -5.41 -7.92 44.30
N ALA A 655 -5.75 -8.98 45.03
CA ALA A 655 -6.86 -9.84 44.69
C ALA A 655 -8.13 -9.13 45.17
N THR A 656 -8.80 -8.44 44.24
CA THR A 656 -10.25 -8.18 44.29
C THR A 656 -10.81 -8.29 42.89
#